data_AF-A0A087GFT3-F1
#
_entry.id   AF-A0A087GFT3-F1
#
_cell.length_a   1.000
_cell.length_b   1.000
_cell.length_c   1.000
_cell.angle_alpha   90.00
_cell.angle_beta   90.00
_cell.angle_gamma   90.00
#
_symmetry.space_group_name_H-M   'P 1'
#
loop_
_entity.id
_entity.type
_entity.pdbx_description
1 polymer ?
#
loop_
_entity_poly.entity_id
_entity_poly.type
_entity_poly.pdbx_seq_one_letter_code
_entity_poly.pdbx_strand_id
1 'polypeptide(L)'
;MESEEGESVIPFQLQFDKPVPFQIKIAEWNPEKDLLAMVTEDSKILLHRFNWQRLWTISPGRPVTSLCWRPDGKAIAVGLEDGTIELHDVENGKLLRSLKPHAVAVVCLNWEEDGQSNTDKIGIYEDRTSRFFPPAPRAPKIPGLVAGDSSFMDDGEDSLAELSNTSFRKFNILCSGDRDGNICFNIFGIFQIGKINIHELSVPVPDLDEHASYKLFNASIYKVALSKDLCRLVVMCTGELRDCGIKPKEEKFSVQDLHGLHCLAMDTSIFWKRKYELHQVAQQASNIEDLTEVIRASLSVMSKQWTDAMKTFHDKFHSLSTLIIDHGLKSSPQEEFLSLLGGARISPALHQFLLNTLGEVGVKRVLKSVCGTGKELQSVVLDNLQPAAEIIAFRMGELRGFSRWRARYQGIGLDEKLLNEATENAGLLLVQVQRFMMVLSSVVQQFSNFFNWLLKSIKYLMQEPNDLLSPYNSELLVVFLKFLYDQDPVKDLLELSEPGDDIEIDLKTIGRVKELIQLGGFSDCDFLRRRLAKEFQHMESSFKMALQMPFTTISRKISCMKLLPLFPLQLSTTQTRTTIPMSLSFYKNEPSTDTPCESGYTDYISFQIPDEAFPDIQNCIGIAKGFKQKSNNEKNGYTSVEAILLSLPNDYHCVDLSLYKDKELVLLLNKTTTTPEGSGEACMMVLPTVDLPFVSISSSSCLNQWELEDMKGSIVDLEMENEKVRKVPHSTIAPLAVSASRGVACVFAERRRALVYILEENEDEEEDSDDK
;
A
#
# COMPACT_ATOMS: atom_id res chain seq x y z
N MET A 1 -50.88 -26.60 -41.75
CA MET A 1 -50.89 -25.38 -40.94
C MET A 1 -50.46 -25.81 -39.55
N GLU A 2 -49.16 -25.96 -39.39
CA GLU A 2 -48.48 -26.08 -38.10
C GLU A 2 -47.48 -24.93 -38.15
N SER A 3 -47.74 -23.89 -37.36
CA SER A 3 -46.83 -22.78 -37.16
C SER A 3 -45.69 -23.28 -36.28
N GLU A 4 -44.47 -23.20 -36.79
CA GLU A 4 -43.24 -23.32 -36.00
C GLU A 4 -43.23 -22.20 -34.96
N GLU A 5 -43.70 -22.49 -33.75
CA GLU A 5 -43.34 -21.72 -32.55
C GLU A 5 -41.88 -22.05 -32.26
N GLY A 6 -40.98 -21.14 -32.63
CA GLY A 6 -39.58 -21.23 -32.23
C GLY A 6 -39.46 -21.04 -30.73
N GLU A 7 -38.77 -21.95 -30.04
CA GLU A 7 -38.39 -21.82 -28.63
C GLU A 7 -37.80 -20.42 -28.38
N SER A 8 -38.48 -19.59 -27.59
CA SER A 8 -37.95 -18.31 -27.15
C SER A 8 -36.86 -18.55 -26.11
N VAL A 9 -35.61 -18.50 -26.54
CA VAL A 9 -34.45 -18.66 -25.66
C VAL A 9 -34.22 -17.34 -24.91
N ILE A 10 -34.26 -17.36 -23.57
CA ILE A 10 -34.05 -16.15 -22.77
C ILE A 10 -32.54 -15.91 -22.60
N PRO A 11 -32.01 -14.73 -22.96
CA PRO A 11 -30.59 -14.46 -22.83
C PRO A 11 -30.16 -14.38 -21.36
N PHE A 12 -28.98 -14.93 -21.06
CA PHE A 12 -28.35 -15.00 -19.74
C PHE A 12 -29.04 -15.94 -18.75
N GLN A 13 -28.31 -16.97 -18.30
CA GLN A 13 -28.78 -17.90 -17.30
C GLN A 13 -28.70 -17.29 -15.89
N LEU A 14 -29.83 -17.30 -15.16
CA LEU A 14 -29.84 -16.94 -13.74
C LEU A 14 -29.34 -18.12 -12.91
N GLN A 15 -28.20 -17.95 -12.24
CA GLN A 15 -27.63 -19.02 -11.44
C GLN A 15 -28.01 -18.93 -9.97
N PHE A 16 -28.03 -17.72 -9.41
CA PHE A 16 -28.33 -17.50 -8.00
C PHE A 16 -29.22 -16.30 -7.80
N ASP A 17 -30.21 -16.47 -6.93
CA ASP A 17 -30.97 -15.39 -6.32
C ASP A 17 -30.93 -15.55 -4.80
N LYS A 18 -30.15 -14.69 -4.12
CA LYS A 18 -29.88 -14.82 -2.68
C LYS A 18 -30.15 -13.51 -1.92
N PRO A 19 -30.80 -13.57 -0.74
CA PRO A 19 -30.94 -12.40 0.11
C PRO A 19 -29.60 -12.02 0.75
N VAL A 20 -29.35 -10.72 0.86
CA VAL A 20 -28.17 -10.10 1.45
C VAL A 20 -28.60 -9.34 2.72
N PRO A 21 -27.88 -9.45 3.85
CA PRO A 21 -28.32 -8.83 5.12
C PRO A 21 -28.32 -7.29 5.07
N PHE A 22 -27.35 -6.72 4.36
CA PHE A 22 -27.16 -5.27 4.21
C PHE A 22 -27.09 -4.92 2.73
N GLN A 23 -27.41 -3.67 2.42
CA GLN A 23 -27.21 -3.15 1.06
C GLN A 23 -25.72 -3.08 0.74
N ILE A 24 -25.40 -3.38 -0.52
CA ILE A 24 -24.02 -3.41 -1.02
C ILE A 24 -23.71 -2.06 -1.65
N LYS A 25 -22.59 -1.46 -1.23
CA LYS A 25 -22.08 -0.18 -1.72
C LYS A 25 -21.10 -0.35 -2.87
N ILE A 26 -20.25 -1.38 -2.80
CA ILE A 26 -19.20 -1.67 -3.80
C ILE A 26 -19.17 -3.18 -4.00
N ALA A 27 -19.05 -3.64 -5.24
CA ALA A 27 -18.88 -5.04 -5.57
C ALA A 27 -17.93 -5.18 -6.77
N GLU A 28 -16.99 -6.11 -6.68
CA GLU A 28 -16.00 -6.35 -7.74
C GLU A 28 -15.58 -7.81 -7.78
N TRP A 29 -15.53 -8.38 -8.98
CA TRP A 29 -15.07 -9.75 -9.21
C TRP A 29 -13.54 -9.82 -9.23
N ASN A 30 -13.01 -10.93 -8.73
CA ASN A 30 -11.61 -11.24 -8.87
C ASN A 30 -11.25 -11.47 -10.36
N PRO A 31 -10.11 -10.93 -10.83
CA PRO A 31 -9.74 -11.03 -12.25
C PRO A 31 -9.39 -12.46 -12.70
N GLU A 32 -8.87 -13.31 -11.82
CA GLU A 32 -8.43 -14.68 -12.16
C GLU A 32 -9.35 -15.79 -11.61
N LYS A 33 -9.88 -15.61 -10.40
CA LYS A 33 -10.60 -16.62 -9.61
C LYS A 33 -12.10 -16.34 -9.55
N ASP A 34 -12.88 -17.36 -9.22
CA ASP A 34 -14.35 -17.28 -9.08
C ASP A 34 -14.75 -16.71 -7.70
N LEU A 35 -14.27 -15.50 -7.41
CA LEU A 35 -14.44 -14.82 -6.13
C LEU A 35 -15.05 -13.43 -6.32
N LEU A 36 -16.01 -13.08 -5.47
CA LEU A 36 -16.69 -11.79 -5.44
C LEU A 36 -16.40 -11.07 -4.12
N ALA A 37 -15.78 -9.90 -4.20
CA ALA A 37 -15.64 -9.01 -3.05
C ALA A 37 -16.81 -8.02 -3.02
N MET A 38 -17.42 -7.87 -1.85
CA MET A 38 -18.52 -6.93 -1.62
C MET A 38 -18.24 -6.09 -0.38
N VAL A 39 -18.61 -4.82 -0.45
CA VAL A 39 -18.58 -3.88 0.68
C VAL A 39 -20.00 -3.51 1.03
N THR A 40 -20.40 -3.79 2.25
CA THR A 40 -21.72 -3.42 2.79
C THR A 40 -21.77 -1.95 3.21
N GLU A 41 -22.98 -1.40 3.39
CA GLU A 41 -23.15 -0.04 3.96
C GLU A 41 -22.54 0.11 5.36
N ASP A 42 -22.52 -0.95 6.17
CA ASP A 42 -21.85 -0.95 7.49
C ASP A 42 -20.31 -1.10 7.38
N SER A 43 -19.75 -0.93 6.17
CA SER A 43 -18.31 -0.92 5.88
C SER A 43 -17.60 -2.22 6.25
N LYS A 44 -18.30 -3.35 6.14
CA LYS A 44 -17.70 -4.68 6.20
C LYS A 44 -17.37 -5.16 4.81
N ILE A 45 -16.22 -5.82 4.70
CA ILE A 45 -15.78 -6.46 3.47
C ILE A 45 -16.14 -7.92 3.56
N LEU A 46 -16.90 -8.40 2.58
CA LEU A 46 -17.34 -9.78 2.46
C LEU A 46 -16.68 -10.38 1.23
N LEU A 47 -16.04 -11.54 1.41
CA LEU A 47 -15.55 -12.33 0.28
C LEU A 47 -16.42 -13.58 0.10
N HIS A 48 -16.97 -13.73 -1.10
CA HIS A 48 -17.79 -14.88 -1.47
C HIS A 48 -17.15 -15.64 -2.64
N ARG A 49 -17.35 -16.95 -2.64
CA ARG A 49 -17.16 -17.78 -3.83
C ARG A 49 -18.36 -17.64 -4.76
N PHE A 50 -18.16 -18.02 -6.01
CA PHE A 50 -19.23 -18.09 -7.01
C PHE A 50 -20.44 -18.94 -6.59
N ASN A 51 -20.25 -20.01 -5.82
CA ASN A 51 -21.33 -20.82 -5.23
C ASN A 51 -22.08 -20.13 -4.05
N TRP A 52 -21.93 -18.81 -3.91
CA TRP A 52 -22.46 -17.98 -2.83
C TRP A 52 -22.00 -18.37 -1.42
N GLN A 53 -20.93 -19.15 -1.30
CA GLN A 53 -20.32 -19.49 -0.01
C GLN A 53 -19.44 -18.33 0.47
N ARG A 54 -19.73 -17.80 1.66
CA ARG A 54 -18.92 -16.78 2.31
C ARG A 54 -17.61 -17.39 2.84
N LEU A 55 -16.47 -16.85 2.42
CA LEU A 55 -15.14 -17.25 2.87
C LEU A 55 -14.79 -16.58 4.21
N TRP A 56 -14.82 -15.25 4.24
CA TRP A 56 -14.51 -14.47 5.43
C TRP A 56 -15.22 -13.12 5.43
N THR A 57 -15.13 -12.41 6.55
CA THR A 57 -15.65 -11.07 6.75
C THR A 57 -14.67 -10.26 7.56
N ILE A 58 -14.29 -9.09 7.05
CA ILE A 58 -13.37 -8.16 7.72
C ILE A 58 -14.11 -6.86 8.01
N SER A 59 -13.82 -6.26 9.17
CA SER A 59 -14.23 -4.89 9.49
C SER A 59 -12.98 -4.05 9.75
N PRO A 60 -12.58 -3.17 8.81
CA PRO A 60 -11.39 -2.33 8.97
C PRO A 60 -11.58 -1.20 10.01
N GLY A 61 -12.74 -1.10 10.66
CA GLY A 61 -13.01 -0.11 11.72
C GLY A 61 -13.21 1.33 11.23
N ARG A 62 -13.02 1.58 9.93
CA ARG A 62 -13.28 2.86 9.26
C ARG A 62 -14.18 2.67 8.03
N PRO A 63 -14.92 3.70 7.60
CA PRO A 63 -15.74 3.61 6.41
C PRO A 63 -14.92 3.34 5.16
N VAL A 64 -15.33 2.30 4.43
CA VAL A 64 -14.69 1.91 3.17
C VAL A 64 -15.26 2.76 2.04
N THR A 65 -14.39 3.40 1.27
CA THR A 65 -14.75 4.32 0.20
C THR A 65 -14.47 3.77 -1.20
N SER A 66 -13.46 2.91 -1.33
CA SER A 66 -13.08 2.29 -2.61
C SER A 66 -12.48 0.89 -2.38
N LEU A 67 -12.60 0.02 -3.38
CA LEU A 67 -12.02 -1.33 -3.38
C LEU A 67 -11.42 -1.59 -4.76
N CYS A 68 -10.31 -2.32 -4.84
CA CYS A 68 -9.81 -2.88 -6.10
C CYS A 68 -9.04 -4.18 -5.87
N TRP A 69 -9.09 -5.09 -6.84
CA TRP A 69 -8.29 -6.31 -6.81
C TRP A 69 -6.86 -6.06 -7.27
N ARG A 70 -5.90 -6.79 -6.68
CA ARG A 70 -4.58 -6.95 -7.30
C ARG A 70 -4.75 -7.81 -8.56
N PRO A 71 -4.05 -7.50 -9.68
CA PRO A 71 -4.23 -8.22 -10.94
C PRO A 71 -4.00 -9.75 -10.86
N ASP A 72 -3.18 -10.22 -9.92
CA ASP A 72 -2.94 -11.65 -9.66
C ASP A 72 -4.05 -12.33 -8.84
N GLY A 73 -5.08 -11.59 -8.44
CA GLY A 73 -6.20 -12.10 -7.66
C GLY A 73 -5.86 -12.60 -6.25
N LYS A 74 -4.68 -12.27 -5.71
CA LYS A 74 -4.22 -12.75 -4.39
C LYS A 74 -4.29 -11.71 -3.26
N ALA A 75 -4.48 -10.44 -3.59
CA ALA A 75 -4.66 -9.38 -2.60
C ALA A 75 -5.80 -8.43 -3.02
N ILE A 76 -6.42 -7.78 -2.03
CA ILE A 76 -7.43 -6.73 -2.21
C ILE A 76 -6.89 -5.44 -1.60
N ALA A 77 -6.95 -4.34 -2.35
CA ALA A 77 -6.70 -3.01 -1.82
C ALA A 77 -8.01 -2.34 -1.43
N VAL A 78 -8.02 -1.71 -0.27
CA VAL A 78 -9.17 -1.05 0.33
C VAL A 78 -8.79 0.38 0.66
N GLY A 79 -9.54 1.34 0.12
CA GLY A 79 -9.39 2.75 0.45
C GLY A 79 -10.35 3.15 1.56
N LEU A 80 -9.85 3.88 2.54
CA LEU A 80 -10.59 4.32 3.72
C LEU A 80 -10.84 5.84 3.67
N GLU A 81 -11.85 6.27 4.43
CA GLU A 81 -12.22 7.68 4.54
C GLU A 81 -11.15 8.55 5.21
N ASP A 82 -10.22 7.98 5.98
CA ASP A 82 -9.15 8.70 6.66
C ASP A 82 -7.87 8.88 5.81
N GLY A 83 -7.92 8.48 4.53
CA GLY A 83 -6.80 8.53 3.59
C GLY A 83 -5.86 7.32 3.65
N THR A 84 -6.20 6.33 4.47
CA THR A 84 -5.44 5.08 4.57
C THR A 84 -5.86 4.11 3.46
N ILE A 85 -4.88 3.37 2.92
CA ILE A 85 -5.07 2.25 2.01
C ILE A 85 -4.58 0.99 2.73
N GLU A 86 -5.46 0.01 2.85
CA GLU A 86 -5.16 -1.29 3.43
C GLU A 86 -5.08 -2.36 2.35
N LEU A 87 -4.05 -3.20 2.42
CA LEU A 87 -3.91 -4.39 1.59
C LEU A 87 -4.29 -5.61 2.43
N HIS A 88 -5.23 -6.40 1.96
CA HIS A 88 -5.71 -7.61 2.63
C HIS A 88 -5.43 -8.86 1.79
N ASP A 89 -5.08 -9.94 2.46
CA ASP A 89 -4.89 -11.26 1.84
C ASP A 89 -6.25 -11.88 1.50
N VAL A 90 -6.34 -12.47 0.30
CA VAL A 90 -7.56 -13.11 -0.20
C VAL A 90 -7.83 -14.45 0.50
N GLU A 91 -6.81 -15.16 0.97
CA GLU A 91 -6.99 -16.51 1.53
C GLU A 91 -7.56 -16.48 2.94
N ASN A 92 -7.01 -15.62 3.80
CA ASN A 92 -7.34 -15.57 5.23
C ASN A 92 -7.95 -14.23 5.69
N GLY A 93 -7.97 -13.21 4.83
CA GLY A 93 -8.47 -11.88 5.19
C GLY A 93 -7.57 -11.11 6.17
N LYS A 94 -6.29 -11.47 6.29
CA LYS A 94 -5.33 -10.79 7.16
C LYS A 94 -4.87 -9.48 6.51
N LEU A 95 -4.73 -8.45 7.33
CA LEU A 95 -4.10 -7.19 6.93
C LEU A 95 -2.62 -7.43 6.61
N LEU A 96 -2.25 -7.23 5.35
CA LEU A 96 -0.88 -7.36 4.83
C LEU A 96 -0.07 -6.08 5.07
N ARG A 97 -0.66 -4.94 4.73
CA ARG A 97 -0.02 -3.62 4.84
C ARG A 97 -1.07 -2.53 5.00
N SER A 98 -0.73 -1.49 5.76
CA SER A 98 -1.51 -0.27 5.88
C SER A 98 -0.61 0.89 5.47
N LEU A 99 -1.06 1.69 4.50
CA LEU A 99 -0.34 2.82 3.93
C LEU A 99 -1.19 4.06 4.09
N LYS A 100 -0.59 5.21 4.42
CA LYS A 100 -1.31 6.49 4.48
C LYS A 100 -0.77 7.49 3.45
N PRO A 101 -1.01 7.27 2.15
CA PRO A 101 -0.51 8.16 1.10
C PRO A 101 -1.31 9.46 1.00
N HIS A 102 -2.56 9.48 1.49
CA HIS A 102 -3.47 10.61 1.40
C HIS A 102 -3.81 11.17 2.79
N ALA A 103 -4.09 12.48 2.83
CA ALA A 103 -4.52 13.15 4.05
C ALA A 103 -6.05 13.10 4.26
N VAL A 104 -6.79 12.81 3.19
CA VAL A 104 -8.25 12.81 3.11
C VAL A 104 -8.72 11.53 2.42
N ALA A 105 -10.02 11.26 2.49
CA ALA A 105 -10.68 10.07 1.93
C ALA A 105 -10.20 9.68 0.53
N VAL A 106 -9.85 8.40 0.38
CA VAL A 106 -9.51 7.79 -0.91
C VAL A 106 -10.80 7.54 -1.69
N VAL A 107 -11.02 8.23 -2.80
CA VAL A 107 -12.29 8.15 -3.55
C VAL A 107 -12.28 6.99 -4.55
N CYS A 108 -11.13 6.73 -5.17
CA CYS A 108 -11.00 5.67 -6.17
C CYS A 108 -9.64 4.99 -6.11
N LEU A 109 -9.62 3.70 -6.44
CA LEU A 109 -8.43 2.88 -6.59
C LEU A 109 -8.46 2.20 -7.95
N ASN A 110 -7.30 2.03 -8.57
CA ASN A 110 -7.14 1.28 -9.80
C ASN A 110 -5.80 0.57 -9.81
N TRP A 111 -5.79 -0.76 -9.90
CA TRP A 111 -4.58 -1.56 -9.90
C TRP A 111 -4.41 -2.27 -11.24
N GLU A 112 -3.35 -1.94 -11.95
CA GLU A 112 -3.11 -2.47 -13.29
C GLU A 112 -1.74 -3.14 -13.39
N GLU A 113 -1.68 -4.16 -14.24
CA GLU A 113 -0.48 -4.94 -14.54
C GLU A 113 -0.09 -4.76 -16.01
N ASP A 114 1.22 -4.76 -16.28
CA ASP A 114 1.75 -4.74 -17.65
C ASP A 114 1.16 -5.90 -18.50
N GLY A 115 0.49 -5.55 -19.59
CA GLY A 115 -0.15 -6.50 -20.52
C GLY A 115 0.80 -7.28 -21.44
N GLN A 116 2.12 -7.16 -21.32
CA GLN A 116 3.06 -7.89 -22.18
C GLN A 116 3.22 -9.37 -21.76
N SER A 117 3.05 -10.29 -22.73
CA SER A 117 3.23 -11.73 -22.51
C SER A 117 4.69 -12.07 -22.16
N ASN A 118 4.89 -13.12 -21.36
CA ASN A 118 6.13 -13.61 -20.73
C ASN A 118 7.32 -13.96 -21.68
N THR A 119 7.34 -13.48 -22.92
CA THR A 119 8.31 -13.88 -23.96
C THR A 119 9.67 -13.19 -23.84
N ASP A 120 9.76 -12.04 -23.16
CA ASP A 120 11.04 -11.33 -23.01
C ASP A 120 11.72 -11.66 -21.68
N LYS A 121 12.33 -12.84 -21.59
CA LYS A 121 13.26 -13.21 -20.49
C LYS A 121 14.55 -12.37 -20.47
N ILE A 122 14.76 -11.50 -21.46
CA ILE A 122 15.93 -10.64 -21.59
C ILE A 122 15.67 -9.36 -20.78
N GLY A 123 16.01 -9.37 -19.49
CA GLY A 123 15.99 -8.17 -18.64
C GLY A 123 15.27 -8.27 -17.30
N ILE A 124 14.68 -9.44 -16.97
CA ILE A 124 14.11 -9.68 -15.64
C ILE A 124 15.26 -9.69 -14.64
N TYR A 125 15.25 -8.74 -13.70
CA TYR A 125 16.18 -8.73 -12.58
C TYR A 125 15.90 -9.95 -11.72
N GLU A 126 16.91 -10.80 -11.56
CA GLU A 126 16.87 -11.90 -10.62
C GLU A 126 17.41 -11.40 -9.28
N ASP A 127 16.60 -11.46 -8.22
CA ASP A 127 17.07 -11.15 -6.88
C ASP A 127 18.15 -12.17 -6.48
N ARG A 128 19.40 -11.71 -6.41
CA ARG A 128 20.56 -12.54 -6.09
C ARG A 128 20.74 -12.70 -4.58
N THR A 129 19.94 -12.02 -3.76
CA THR A 129 20.06 -12.07 -2.31
C THR A 129 19.99 -13.52 -1.81
N SER A 130 19.11 -14.34 -2.37
CA SER A 130 18.97 -15.77 -2.03
C SER A 130 20.20 -16.62 -2.36
N ARG A 131 21.12 -16.13 -3.19
CA ARG A 131 22.39 -16.82 -3.51
C ARG A 131 23.46 -16.60 -2.44
N PHE A 132 23.37 -15.50 -1.70
CA PHE A 132 24.36 -15.08 -0.72
C PHE A 132 23.87 -15.20 0.72
N PHE A 133 22.56 -15.10 0.93
CA PHE A 133 21.95 -15.03 2.25
C PHE A 133 20.90 -16.14 2.45
N PRO A 134 20.71 -16.60 3.70
CA PRO A 134 19.53 -17.36 4.08
C PRO A 134 18.25 -16.52 3.85
N PRO A 135 17.05 -17.12 3.95
CA PRO A 135 15.80 -16.37 3.89
C PRO A 135 15.82 -15.20 4.89
N ALA A 136 15.20 -14.09 4.48
CA ALA A 136 15.19 -12.85 5.25
C ALA A 136 14.68 -13.08 6.69
N PRO A 137 15.33 -12.47 7.70
CA PRO A 137 14.88 -12.60 9.08
C PRO A 137 13.51 -11.98 9.27
N ARG A 138 12.77 -12.48 10.27
CA ARG A 138 11.43 -12.00 10.61
C ARG A 138 11.50 -11.13 11.86
N ALA A 139 10.51 -10.26 12.03
CA ALA A 139 10.41 -9.45 13.24
C ALA A 139 10.25 -10.38 14.47
N PRO A 140 11.06 -10.21 15.53
CA PRO A 140 10.94 -11.04 16.71
C PRO A 140 9.59 -10.79 17.41
N LYS A 141 8.89 -11.86 17.76
CA LYS A 141 7.62 -11.80 18.50
C LYS A 141 7.92 -11.44 19.96
N ILE A 142 7.19 -10.49 20.53
CA ILE A 142 7.28 -10.16 21.97
C ILE A 142 6.80 -11.39 22.77
N PRO A 143 7.64 -12.02 23.62
CA PRO A 143 7.19 -13.14 24.43
C PRO A 143 6.13 -12.68 25.44
N GLY A 144 4.97 -13.36 25.47
CA GLY A 144 3.92 -13.13 26.46
C GLY A 144 2.72 -12.28 26.00
N LEU A 145 2.75 -11.71 24.79
CA LEU A 145 1.50 -11.30 24.14
C LEU A 145 0.91 -12.55 23.49
N VAL A 146 -0.07 -13.17 24.15
CA VAL A 146 -0.92 -14.19 23.55
C VAL A 146 -1.59 -13.52 22.35
N ALA A 147 -1.12 -13.82 21.14
CA ALA A 147 -1.94 -13.67 19.96
C ALA A 147 -3.21 -14.49 20.26
N GLY A 148 -4.36 -13.83 20.35
CA GLY A 148 -5.62 -14.51 20.59
C GLY A 148 -5.74 -15.71 19.65
N ASP A 149 -5.91 -16.89 20.23
CA ASP A 149 -6.24 -18.17 19.60
C ASP A 149 -5.86 -18.31 18.11
N SER A 150 -4.56 -18.48 17.85
CA SER A 150 -4.09 -19.11 16.62
C SER A 150 -2.85 -19.98 16.86
N SER A 151 -2.80 -20.68 18.00
CA SER A 151 -1.89 -21.82 18.16
C SER A 151 -2.40 -22.93 17.24
N PHE A 152 -1.77 -23.08 16.07
CA PHE A 152 -1.80 -24.17 15.07
C PHE A 152 -1.73 -23.71 13.60
N MET A 153 -1.52 -22.41 13.32
CA MET A 153 -1.26 -21.95 11.94
C MET A 153 0.10 -21.25 11.83
N ASP A 154 1.15 -22.06 11.72
CA ASP A 154 2.49 -21.60 11.30
C ASP A 154 2.52 -21.30 9.78
N ASP A 155 1.53 -21.82 9.01
CA ASP A 155 1.43 -21.69 7.55
C ASP A 155 0.95 -20.30 7.05
N GLY A 156 0.41 -19.46 7.93
CA GLY A 156 -0.21 -18.16 7.56
C GLY A 156 0.76 -16.98 7.41
N GLU A 157 2.02 -17.11 7.85
CA GLU A 157 3.06 -16.08 7.68
C GLU A 157 4.00 -16.39 6.51
N ASP A 158 4.15 -17.66 6.13
CA ASP A 158 4.85 -18.08 4.91
C ASP A 158 4.14 -17.56 3.66
N SER A 159 2.81 -17.51 3.70
CA SER A 159 1.97 -16.90 2.66
C SER A 159 2.29 -15.41 2.47
N LEU A 160 2.69 -14.67 3.50
CA LEU A 160 2.96 -13.22 3.41
C LEU A 160 4.26 -12.91 2.66
N ALA A 161 5.33 -13.68 2.94
CA ALA A 161 6.58 -13.61 2.21
C ALA A 161 6.46 -14.18 0.79
N GLU A 162 5.57 -15.16 0.58
CA GLU A 162 5.25 -15.66 -0.75
C GLU A 162 4.39 -14.66 -1.54
N LEU A 163 3.51 -13.89 -0.88
CA LEU A 163 2.71 -12.82 -1.49
C LEU A 163 3.55 -11.60 -1.89
N SER A 164 4.58 -11.23 -1.10
CA SER A 164 5.54 -10.20 -1.51
C SER A 164 6.41 -10.69 -2.67
N ASN A 165 6.96 -11.89 -2.60
CA ASN A 165 7.79 -12.45 -3.68
C ASN A 165 6.99 -12.73 -4.98
N THR A 166 5.72 -13.09 -4.89
CA THR A 166 4.85 -13.25 -6.06
C THR A 166 4.42 -11.91 -6.65
N SER A 167 4.24 -10.87 -5.82
CA SER A 167 3.92 -9.52 -6.29
C SER A 167 5.00 -8.92 -7.19
N PHE A 168 6.26 -9.34 -7.05
CA PHE A 168 7.39 -8.90 -7.87
C PHE A 168 7.57 -9.68 -9.18
N ARG A 169 6.68 -10.61 -9.55
CA ARG A 169 6.87 -11.36 -10.82
C ARG A 169 6.61 -10.52 -12.05
N LYS A 170 5.67 -9.58 -11.96
CA LYS A 170 5.24 -8.73 -13.05
C LYS A 170 5.08 -7.31 -12.55
N PHE A 171 5.41 -6.34 -13.39
CA PHE A 171 5.32 -4.93 -13.03
C PHE A 171 3.86 -4.49 -12.99
N ASN A 172 3.41 -4.04 -11.82
CA ASN A 172 2.06 -3.55 -11.60
C ASN A 172 2.08 -2.28 -10.75
N ILE A 173 1.08 -1.42 -10.96
CA ILE A 173 0.96 -0.11 -10.32
C ILE A 173 -0.46 0.03 -9.75
N LEU A 174 -0.53 0.42 -8.49
CA LEU A 174 -1.74 0.87 -7.83
C LEU A 174 -1.82 2.40 -7.90
N CYS A 175 -2.83 2.91 -8.59
CA CYS A 175 -3.20 4.32 -8.61
C CYS A 175 -4.28 4.57 -7.57
N SER A 176 -4.14 5.64 -6.79
CA SER A 176 -5.13 6.06 -5.79
C SER A 176 -5.43 7.54 -5.93
N GLY A 177 -6.71 7.90 -5.96
CA GLY A 177 -7.18 9.29 -6.03
C GLY A 177 -7.88 9.69 -4.73
N ASP A 178 -7.56 10.88 -4.20
CA ASP A 178 -8.26 11.45 -3.05
C ASP A 178 -9.34 12.46 -3.46
N ARG A 179 -10.13 12.90 -2.46
CA ARG A 179 -11.18 13.91 -2.66
C ARG A 179 -10.63 15.30 -3.02
N ASP A 180 -9.40 15.60 -2.62
CA ASP A 180 -8.74 16.91 -2.77
C ASP A 180 -7.93 17.02 -4.07
N GLY A 181 -8.13 16.12 -5.02
CA GLY A 181 -7.47 16.19 -6.32
C GLY A 181 -6.03 15.68 -6.35
N ASN A 182 -5.56 14.96 -5.34
CA ASN A 182 -4.27 14.27 -5.38
C ASN A 182 -4.40 12.83 -5.91
N ILE A 183 -3.44 12.45 -6.75
CA ILE A 183 -3.27 11.10 -7.26
C ILE A 183 -1.91 10.59 -6.79
N CYS A 184 -1.88 9.43 -6.14
CA CYS A 184 -0.67 8.74 -5.71
C CYS A 184 -0.49 7.44 -6.49
N PHE A 185 0.76 7.15 -6.88
CA PHE A 185 1.16 5.93 -7.58
C PHE A 185 2.02 5.07 -6.68
N ASN A 186 1.62 3.81 -6.48
CA ASN A 186 2.35 2.84 -5.69
C ASN A 186 2.70 1.61 -6.56
N ILE A 187 3.98 1.31 -6.73
CA ILE A 187 4.42 0.10 -7.42
C ILE A 187 4.22 -1.09 -6.45
N PHE A 188 3.66 -2.19 -6.94
CA PHE A 188 3.29 -3.36 -6.13
C PHE A 188 2.28 -3.07 -5.00
N GLY A 189 1.64 -1.89 -5.04
CA GLY A 189 0.78 -1.41 -3.96
C GLY A 189 1.56 -1.04 -2.69
N ILE A 190 2.89 -1.06 -2.72
CA ILE A 190 3.76 -0.89 -1.54
C ILE A 190 4.62 0.37 -1.68
N PHE A 191 5.37 0.47 -2.77
CA PHE A 191 6.40 1.50 -2.94
C PHE A 191 5.84 2.73 -3.64
N GLN A 192 5.73 3.85 -2.91
CA GLN A 192 5.21 5.11 -3.46
C GLN A 192 6.21 5.76 -4.42
N ILE A 193 5.81 5.92 -5.69
CA ILE A 193 6.69 6.39 -6.77
C ILE A 193 6.33 7.78 -7.30
N GLY A 194 5.16 8.32 -6.95
CA GLY A 194 4.81 9.68 -7.34
C GLY A 194 3.49 10.16 -6.75
N LYS A 195 3.33 11.48 -6.71
CA LYS A 195 2.10 12.18 -6.36
C LYS A 195 1.88 13.34 -7.31
N ILE A 196 0.67 13.45 -7.84
CA ILE A 196 0.24 14.54 -8.71
C ILE A 196 -0.92 15.25 -8.03
N ASN A 197 -0.92 16.57 -8.05
CA ASN A 197 -2.06 17.37 -7.65
C ASN A 197 -2.70 17.98 -8.90
N ILE A 198 -4.00 17.76 -9.10
CA ILE A 198 -4.73 18.21 -10.29
C ILE A 198 -4.84 19.74 -10.35
N HIS A 199 -4.86 20.43 -9.21
CA HIS A 199 -4.91 21.90 -9.16
C HIS A 199 -3.61 22.56 -9.63
N GLU A 200 -2.48 21.85 -9.54
CA GLU A 200 -1.18 22.34 -9.99
C GLU A 200 -0.97 22.14 -11.50
N LEU A 201 -1.80 21.31 -12.15
CA LEU A 201 -1.66 21.01 -13.58
C LEU A 201 -2.14 22.18 -14.44
N SER A 202 -1.26 22.64 -15.33
CA SER A 202 -1.61 23.54 -16.42
C SER A 202 -1.90 22.73 -17.68
N VAL A 203 -3.09 22.89 -18.24
CA VAL A 203 -3.44 22.26 -19.52
C VAL A 203 -2.97 23.17 -20.66
N PRO A 204 -2.10 22.71 -21.57
CA PRO A 204 -1.67 23.50 -22.72
C PRO A 204 -2.81 23.59 -23.75
N VAL A 205 -3.12 24.81 -24.20
CA VAL A 205 -4.10 25.08 -25.26
C VAL A 205 -3.37 25.11 -26.61
N PRO A 206 -3.76 24.31 -27.62
CA PRO A 206 -2.99 24.23 -28.86
C PRO A 206 -3.05 25.44 -29.80
N ASP A 207 -3.96 26.40 -29.68
CA ASP A 207 -4.21 27.35 -30.79
C ASP A 207 -4.56 28.82 -30.42
N LEU A 208 -4.32 29.29 -29.20
CA LEU A 208 -4.38 30.74 -28.89
C LEU A 208 -3.30 31.16 -27.90
N ASP A 209 -2.31 31.92 -28.39
CA ASP A 209 -1.18 32.54 -27.69
C ASP A 209 -0.32 31.62 -26.81
N GLU A 210 1.01 31.82 -26.81
CA GLU A 210 1.98 31.03 -26.01
C GLU A 210 1.76 31.08 -24.47
N HIS A 211 0.66 31.68 -23.98
CA HIS A 211 0.40 31.98 -22.57
C HIS A 211 -1.01 31.60 -22.05
N ALA A 212 -1.94 31.11 -22.88
CA ALA A 212 -3.23 30.66 -22.38
C ALA A 212 -3.12 29.22 -21.84
N SER A 213 -3.28 29.05 -20.52
CA SER A 213 -3.34 27.74 -19.87
C SER A 213 -4.56 27.66 -18.98
N TYR A 214 -5.28 26.55 -19.06
CA TYR A 214 -6.39 26.28 -18.15
C TYR A 214 -5.88 25.63 -16.88
N LYS A 215 -6.45 26.06 -15.76
CA LYS A 215 -6.29 25.40 -14.46
C LYS A 215 -7.65 25.00 -13.91
N LEU A 216 -7.66 23.83 -13.29
CA LEU A 216 -8.84 23.25 -12.65
C LEU A 216 -8.83 23.60 -11.16
N PHE A 217 -9.74 24.47 -10.76
CA PHE A 217 -9.92 24.89 -9.37
C PHE A 217 -11.01 24.07 -8.70
N ASN A 218 -10.89 23.85 -7.39
CA ASN A 218 -11.82 23.05 -6.58
C ASN A 218 -12.14 21.66 -7.19
N ALA A 219 -11.16 21.11 -7.91
CA ALA A 219 -11.24 19.80 -8.54
C ALA A 219 -11.38 18.66 -7.52
N SER A 220 -12.40 17.83 -7.66
CA SER A 220 -12.51 16.56 -6.92
C SER A 220 -12.47 15.37 -7.87
N ILE A 221 -11.71 14.34 -7.51
CA ILE A 221 -11.56 13.13 -8.33
C ILE A 221 -12.77 12.24 -8.13
N TYR A 222 -13.30 11.71 -9.23
CA TYR A 222 -14.37 10.71 -9.21
C TYR A 222 -13.83 9.31 -9.52
N LYS A 223 -13.06 9.17 -10.61
CA LYS A 223 -12.51 7.89 -11.07
C LYS A 223 -11.17 8.11 -11.74
N VAL A 224 -10.27 7.16 -11.54
CA VAL A 224 -8.94 7.11 -12.15
C VAL A 224 -8.80 5.75 -12.77
N ALA A 225 -8.32 5.68 -14.01
CA ALA A 225 -7.93 4.40 -14.59
C ALA A 225 -6.67 4.52 -15.46
N LEU A 226 -5.78 3.56 -15.27
CA LEU A 226 -4.49 3.45 -15.91
C LEU A 226 -4.61 2.49 -17.09
N SER A 227 -3.95 2.82 -18.21
CA SER A 227 -3.95 1.93 -19.37
C SER A 227 -3.12 0.67 -19.11
N LYS A 228 -3.45 -0.43 -19.78
CA LYS A 228 -2.70 -1.70 -19.71
C LYS A 228 -1.27 -1.61 -20.24
N ASP A 229 -0.98 -0.60 -21.08
CA ASP A 229 0.38 -0.25 -21.51
C ASP A 229 1.13 0.66 -20.52
N LEU A 230 0.47 1.06 -19.42
CA LEU A 230 0.93 2.00 -18.40
C LEU A 230 1.36 3.37 -18.94
N CYS A 231 1.06 3.69 -20.20
CA CYS A 231 1.51 4.92 -20.85
C CYS A 231 0.54 6.08 -20.67
N ARG A 232 -0.71 5.80 -20.30
CA ARG A 232 -1.74 6.81 -20.13
C ARG A 232 -2.53 6.59 -18.86
N LEU A 233 -2.84 7.68 -18.20
CA LEU A 233 -3.78 7.74 -17.09
C LEU A 233 -4.94 8.63 -17.48
N VAL A 234 -6.16 8.12 -17.38
CA VAL A 234 -7.36 8.93 -17.56
C VAL A 234 -8.00 9.19 -16.19
N VAL A 235 -8.30 10.46 -15.94
CA VAL A 235 -8.81 10.95 -14.67
C VAL A 235 -10.10 11.70 -14.92
N MET A 236 -11.17 11.25 -14.29
CA MET A 236 -12.46 11.93 -14.29
C MET A 236 -12.56 12.78 -13.03
N CYS A 237 -12.79 14.08 -13.21
CA CYS A 237 -12.83 15.04 -12.12
C CYS A 237 -13.97 16.03 -12.31
N THR A 238 -14.51 16.54 -11.21
CA THR A 238 -15.44 17.68 -11.23
C THR A 238 -14.69 18.92 -10.78
N GLY A 239 -14.93 20.09 -11.37
CA GLY A 239 -14.32 21.33 -10.91
C GLY A 239 -14.61 22.54 -11.79
N GLU A 240 -14.11 23.69 -11.35
CA GLU A 240 -14.21 24.97 -12.07
C GLU A 240 -13.02 25.15 -13.02
N LEU A 241 -13.29 25.33 -14.30
CA LEU A 241 -12.27 25.62 -15.29
C LEU A 241 -12.07 27.13 -15.43
N ARG A 242 -10.85 27.61 -15.18
CA ARG A 242 -10.49 29.03 -15.37
C ARG A 242 -9.29 29.22 -16.29
N ASP A 243 -9.39 30.25 -17.11
CA ASP A 243 -8.33 30.72 -17.99
C ASP A 243 -7.29 31.54 -17.20
N CYS A 244 -6.01 31.17 -17.28
CA CYS A 244 -4.93 31.93 -16.64
C CYS A 244 -4.36 33.07 -17.50
N GLY A 245 -4.80 33.23 -18.76
CA GLY A 245 -4.21 34.17 -19.73
C GLY A 245 -4.73 35.61 -19.72
N ILE A 246 -5.90 35.89 -19.12
CA ILE A 246 -6.55 37.20 -19.25
C ILE A 246 -6.37 38.04 -17.98
N LYS A 247 -5.56 39.11 -18.04
CA LYS A 247 -5.63 40.21 -17.04
C LYS A 247 -7.05 40.78 -17.07
N PRO A 248 -7.70 41.01 -15.92
CA PRO A 248 -9.07 41.52 -15.89
C PRO A 248 -9.05 42.97 -16.39
N LYS A 249 -9.23 43.16 -17.68
CA LYS A 249 -9.64 44.45 -18.24
C LYS A 249 -11.15 44.39 -18.36
N GLU A 250 -11.78 45.35 -17.70
CA GLU A 250 -13.19 45.66 -17.83
C GLU A 250 -13.58 45.62 -19.31
N GLU A 251 -14.39 44.64 -19.72
CA GLU A 251 -15.49 44.75 -20.68
C GLU A 251 -16.05 43.35 -21.06
N LYS A 252 -17.20 43.05 -20.47
CA LYS A 252 -18.30 42.19 -20.93
C LYS A 252 -18.02 41.24 -22.12
N PHE A 253 -17.59 40.01 -21.81
CA PHE A 253 -18.14 38.78 -22.39
C PHE A 253 -18.14 37.71 -21.28
N SER A 254 -19.30 37.12 -21.02
CA SER A 254 -19.56 36.17 -19.95
C SER A 254 -19.02 34.78 -20.31
N VAL A 255 -17.75 34.50 -20.01
CA VAL A 255 -17.32 33.12 -19.80
C VAL A 255 -17.67 32.81 -18.35
N GLN A 256 -18.88 32.27 -18.13
CA GLN A 256 -19.28 31.78 -16.82
C GLN A 256 -18.25 30.73 -16.36
N ASP A 257 -17.80 30.82 -15.11
CA ASP A 257 -17.04 29.76 -14.45
C ASP A 257 -17.85 28.45 -14.57
N LEU A 258 -17.49 27.60 -15.54
CA LEU A 258 -18.19 26.35 -15.82
C LEU A 258 -17.70 25.31 -14.81
N HIS A 259 -18.38 25.23 -13.67
CA HIS A 259 -18.30 24.05 -12.82
C HIS A 259 -18.91 22.88 -13.58
N GLY A 260 -18.12 21.84 -13.84
CA GLY A 260 -18.52 20.74 -14.71
C GLY A 260 -17.74 19.46 -14.43
N LEU A 261 -18.15 18.40 -15.11
CA LEU A 261 -17.40 17.15 -15.16
C LEU A 261 -16.39 17.21 -16.32
N HIS A 262 -15.14 16.90 -16.01
CA HIS A 262 -14.00 16.99 -16.92
C HIS A 262 -13.23 15.68 -16.95
N CYS A 263 -12.73 15.34 -18.14
CA CYS A 263 -11.86 14.20 -18.36
C CYS A 263 -10.44 14.69 -18.70
N LEU A 264 -9.47 14.27 -17.88
CA LEU A 264 -8.05 14.59 -18.05
C LEU A 264 -7.31 13.34 -18.53
N ALA A 265 -6.56 13.45 -19.62
CA ALA A 265 -5.60 12.43 -20.06
C ALA A 265 -4.18 12.88 -19.69
N MET A 266 -3.44 12.04 -18.95
CA MET A 266 -2.08 12.30 -18.51
C MET A 266 -1.07 11.34 -19.17
N ASP A 267 0.12 11.85 -19.48
CA ASP A 267 1.24 11.06 -19.99
C ASP A 267 1.96 10.32 -18.86
N THR A 268 1.77 9.01 -18.79
CA THR A 268 2.49 8.14 -17.86
C THR A 268 3.49 7.23 -18.57
N SER A 269 3.89 7.55 -19.81
CA SER A 269 4.82 6.75 -20.62
C SER A 269 6.19 6.48 -19.97
N ILE A 270 6.54 7.23 -18.92
CA ILE A 270 7.70 6.94 -18.07
C ILE A 270 7.64 5.54 -17.45
N PHE A 271 6.46 5.08 -17.03
CA PHE A 271 6.30 3.76 -16.42
C PHE A 271 6.65 2.66 -17.40
N TRP A 272 6.18 2.77 -18.65
CA TRP A 272 6.52 1.82 -19.70
C TRP A 272 7.99 1.90 -20.12
N LYS A 273 8.48 3.10 -20.46
CA LYS A 273 9.84 3.33 -20.98
C LYS A 273 10.93 2.89 -20.00
N ARG A 274 10.65 2.95 -18.69
CA ARG A 274 11.60 2.63 -17.60
C ARG A 274 11.10 1.51 -16.69
N LYS A 275 10.23 0.62 -17.19
CA LYS A 275 9.59 -0.42 -16.38
C LYS A 275 10.57 -1.31 -15.63
N TYR A 276 11.64 -1.75 -16.29
CA TYR A 276 12.63 -2.65 -15.69
C TYR A 276 13.43 -1.96 -14.58
N GLU A 277 13.83 -0.71 -14.80
CA GLU A 277 14.56 0.06 -13.81
C GLU A 277 13.67 0.43 -12.60
N LEU A 278 12.41 0.80 -12.84
CA LEU A 278 11.43 1.08 -11.78
C LEU A 278 11.09 -0.17 -10.97
N HIS A 279 10.90 -1.29 -11.65
CA HIS A 279 10.70 -2.59 -11.03
C HIS A 279 11.84 -2.94 -10.06
N GLN A 280 13.09 -2.81 -10.53
CA GLN A 280 14.28 -3.07 -9.72
C GLN A 280 14.35 -2.18 -8.48
N VAL A 281 14.18 -0.86 -8.65
CA VAL A 281 14.25 0.08 -7.53
C VAL A 281 13.12 -0.17 -6.52
N ALA A 282 11.89 -0.37 -7.00
CA ALA A 282 10.74 -0.60 -6.13
C ALA A 282 10.87 -1.91 -5.34
N GLN A 283 11.35 -3.00 -5.98
CA GLN A 283 11.58 -4.27 -5.31
C GLN A 283 12.64 -4.15 -4.21
N GLN A 284 13.79 -3.54 -4.52
CA GLN A 284 14.85 -3.35 -3.53
C GLN A 284 14.42 -2.44 -2.38
N ALA A 285 13.75 -1.33 -2.69
CA ALA A 285 13.25 -0.38 -1.71
C ALA A 285 12.24 -1.02 -0.76
N SER A 286 11.28 -1.79 -1.30
CA SER A 286 10.26 -2.48 -0.50
C SER A 286 10.91 -3.50 0.45
N ASN A 287 11.86 -4.29 -0.04
CA ASN A 287 12.58 -5.27 0.78
C ASN A 287 13.43 -4.59 1.87
N ILE A 288 14.04 -3.44 1.58
CA ILE A 288 14.79 -2.65 2.57
C ILE A 288 13.86 -2.10 3.65
N GLU A 289 12.68 -1.61 3.28
CA GLU A 289 11.67 -1.12 4.23
C GLU A 289 11.20 -2.24 5.18
N ASP A 290 10.93 -3.44 4.65
CA ASP A 290 10.55 -4.60 5.45
C ASP A 290 11.63 -5.01 6.45
N LEU A 291 12.89 -5.07 5.99
CA LEU A 291 14.03 -5.36 6.87
C LEU A 291 14.29 -4.26 7.90
N THR A 292 14.01 -3.00 7.55
CA THR A 292 14.10 -1.87 8.48
C THR A 292 13.08 -2.01 9.61
N GLU A 293 11.87 -2.50 9.32
CA GLU A 293 10.87 -2.84 10.34
C GLU A 293 11.34 -4.00 11.24
N VAL A 294 12.00 -5.02 10.67
CA VAL A 294 12.59 -6.12 11.47
C VAL A 294 13.63 -5.58 12.46
N ILE A 295 14.49 -4.65 12.04
CA ILE A 295 15.47 -4.00 12.92
C ILE A 295 14.77 -3.18 14.00
N ARG A 296 13.76 -2.38 13.64
CA ARG A 296 12.98 -1.56 14.59
C ARG A 296 12.30 -2.42 15.65
N ALA A 297 11.63 -3.49 15.23
CA ALA A 297 10.99 -4.44 16.13
C ALA A 297 12.02 -5.13 17.05
N SER A 298 13.17 -5.52 16.51
CA SER A 298 14.26 -6.14 17.28
C SER A 298 14.78 -5.21 18.37
N LEU A 299 15.10 -3.95 18.04
CA LEU A 299 15.56 -2.96 19.01
C LEU A 299 14.51 -2.71 20.12
N SER A 300 13.23 -2.62 19.75
CA SER A 300 12.12 -2.44 20.70
C SER A 300 11.98 -3.62 21.66
N VAL A 301 12.00 -4.86 21.15
CA VAL A 301 11.94 -6.09 21.96
C VAL A 301 13.13 -6.16 22.92
N MET A 302 14.34 -5.96 22.41
CA MET A 302 15.57 -6.02 23.20
C MET A 302 15.58 -4.97 24.31
N SER A 303 15.20 -3.73 24.01
CA SER A 303 15.12 -2.63 24.98
C SER A 303 14.14 -2.95 26.10
N LYS A 304 12.94 -3.45 25.75
CA LYS A 304 11.90 -3.79 26.73
C LYS A 304 12.34 -4.95 27.63
N GLN A 305 12.79 -6.05 27.03
CA GLN A 305 13.20 -7.24 27.78
C GLN A 305 14.37 -6.96 28.73
N TRP A 306 15.38 -6.22 28.27
CA TRP A 306 16.53 -5.87 29.11
C TRP A 306 16.12 -4.97 30.28
N THR A 307 15.26 -3.99 30.04
CA THR A 307 14.75 -3.09 31.08
C THR A 307 13.99 -3.86 32.17
N ASP A 308 13.14 -4.81 31.77
CA ASP A 308 12.39 -5.66 32.71
C ASP A 308 13.31 -6.58 33.54
N ALA A 309 14.35 -7.14 32.90
CA ALA A 309 15.35 -7.97 33.58
C ALA A 309 16.20 -7.16 34.57
N MET A 310 16.66 -5.97 34.18
CA MET A 310 17.45 -5.09 35.05
C MET A 310 16.62 -4.49 36.17
N LYS A 311 15.32 -4.23 35.96
CA LYS A 311 14.41 -3.86 37.06
C LYS A 311 14.37 -4.94 38.15
N THR A 312 14.32 -6.21 37.75
CA THR A 312 14.36 -7.34 38.69
C THR A 312 15.66 -7.38 39.51
N PHE A 313 16.79 -7.02 38.88
CA PHE A 313 18.07 -6.87 39.58
C PHE A 313 18.04 -5.69 40.56
N HIS A 314 17.70 -4.49 40.09
CA HIS A 314 17.68 -3.29 40.93
C HIS A 314 16.70 -3.41 42.11
N ASP A 315 15.48 -3.92 41.89
CA ASP A 315 14.47 -4.10 42.95
C ASP A 315 14.99 -5.00 44.08
N LYS A 316 15.79 -6.02 43.75
CA LYS A 316 16.41 -6.92 44.74
C LYS A 316 17.63 -6.30 45.40
N PHE A 317 18.53 -5.70 44.65
CA PHE A 317 19.80 -5.21 45.17
C PHE A 317 19.69 -3.84 45.86
N HIS A 318 18.69 -3.02 45.53
CA HIS A 318 18.40 -1.77 46.25
C HIS A 318 17.97 -2.01 47.71
N SER A 319 17.42 -3.19 48.02
CA SER A 319 17.13 -3.57 49.42
C SER A 319 18.39 -3.67 50.29
N LEU A 320 19.56 -3.90 49.70
CA LEU A 320 20.84 -3.86 50.42
C LEU A 320 21.17 -2.42 50.84
N SER A 321 20.99 -1.45 49.95
CA SER A 321 21.20 -0.03 50.26
C SER A 321 20.32 0.43 51.43
N THR A 322 19.06 0.00 51.48
CA THR A 322 18.16 0.31 52.61
C THR A 322 18.62 -0.36 53.90
N LEU A 323 19.04 -1.63 53.85
CA LEU A 323 19.53 -2.35 55.04
C LEU A 323 20.83 -1.76 55.60
N ILE A 324 21.73 -1.27 54.75
CA ILE A 324 22.97 -0.60 55.18
C ILE A 324 22.63 0.65 56.01
N ILE A 325 21.65 1.45 55.53
CA ILE A 325 21.18 2.65 56.23
C ILE A 325 20.52 2.28 57.56
N ASP A 326 19.67 1.24 57.59
CA ASP A 326 18.96 0.79 58.79
C ASP A 326 19.92 0.31 59.90
N HIS A 327 21.06 -0.29 59.52
CA HIS A 327 22.12 -0.69 60.44
C HIS A 327 23.11 0.44 60.79
N GLY A 328 22.86 1.66 60.32
CA GLY A 328 23.66 2.85 60.64
C GLY A 328 25.05 2.90 59.97
N LEU A 329 25.26 2.13 58.91
CA LEU A 329 26.50 2.10 58.13
C LEU A 329 26.50 3.22 57.08
N LYS A 330 27.70 3.71 56.73
CA LYS A 330 27.90 4.75 55.68
C LYS A 330 28.53 4.20 54.40
N SER A 331 28.81 2.90 54.35
CA SER A 331 29.42 2.23 53.21
C SER A 331 28.45 2.09 52.04
N SER A 332 28.97 2.05 50.82
CA SER A 332 28.15 1.72 49.65
C SER A 332 28.01 0.19 49.50
N PRO A 333 26.96 -0.30 48.81
CA PRO A 333 26.83 -1.73 48.51
C PRO A 333 28.09 -2.32 47.83
N GLN A 334 28.74 -1.56 46.95
CA GLN A 334 29.98 -1.99 46.28
C GLN A 334 31.14 -2.15 47.25
N GLU A 335 31.32 -1.22 48.20
CA GLU A 335 32.37 -1.30 49.22
C GLU A 335 32.18 -2.52 50.12
N GLU A 336 30.93 -2.80 50.50
CA GLU A 336 30.56 -3.99 51.28
C GLU A 336 30.90 -5.28 50.50
N PHE A 337 30.54 -5.38 49.21
CA PHE A 337 30.90 -6.54 48.39
C PHE A 337 32.41 -6.67 48.14
N LEU A 338 33.13 -5.56 47.97
CA LEU A 338 34.59 -5.56 47.85
C LEU A 338 35.26 -6.01 49.15
N SER A 339 34.71 -5.63 50.31
CA SER A 339 35.19 -6.09 51.60
C SER A 339 35.02 -7.61 51.78
N LEU A 340 33.87 -8.14 51.33
CA LEU A 340 33.59 -9.58 51.32
C LEU A 340 34.58 -10.32 50.41
N LEU A 341 34.86 -9.79 49.21
CA LEU A 341 35.84 -10.36 48.28
C LEU A 341 37.26 -10.35 48.86
N GLY A 342 37.62 -9.28 49.58
CA GLY A 342 38.91 -9.14 50.27
C GLY A 342 39.08 -10.00 51.52
N GLY A 343 38.07 -10.79 51.90
CA GLY A 343 38.11 -11.67 53.07
C GLY A 343 37.92 -10.93 54.40
N ALA A 344 37.35 -9.73 54.39
CA ALA A 344 37.02 -8.98 55.61
C ALA A 344 35.82 -9.60 56.36
N ARG A 345 35.62 -9.20 57.62
CA ARG A 345 34.43 -9.59 58.38
C ARG A 345 33.18 -9.02 57.72
N ILE A 346 32.19 -9.89 57.50
CA ILE A 346 30.92 -9.55 56.87
C ILE A 346 30.13 -8.63 57.81
N SER A 347 29.62 -7.52 57.28
CA SER A 347 28.77 -6.61 58.03
C SER A 347 27.41 -7.27 58.37
N PRO A 348 26.76 -6.89 59.49
CA PRO A 348 25.44 -7.42 59.84
C PRO A 348 24.38 -7.19 58.75
N ALA A 349 24.45 -6.03 58.07
CA ALA A 349 23.56 -5.69 56.96
C ALA A 349 23.75 -6.63 55.77
N LEU A 350 25.00 -6.87 55.35
CA LEU A 350 25.30 -7.77 54.24
C LEU A 350 24.94 -9.23 54.59
N HIS A 351 25.18 -9.66 55.83
CA HIS A 351 24.80 -10.99 56.30
C HIS A 351 23.27 -11.21 56.26
N GLN A 352 22.49 -10.23 56.75
CA GLN A 352 21.03 -10.26 56.69
C GLN A 352 20.51 -10.25 55.24
N PHE A 353 21.14 -9.46 54.37
CA PHE A 353 20.77 -9.41 52.96
C PHE A 353 21.00 -10.76 52.25
N LEU A 354 22.20 -11.33 52.37
CA LEU A 354 22.59 -12.56 51.67
C LEU A 354 21.76 -13.78 52.08
N LEU A 355 21.47 -13.94 53.38
CA LEU A 355 20.76 -15.12 53.89
C LEU A 355 19.24 -14.95 53.94
N ASN A 356 18.72 -13.79 54.39
CA ASN A 356 17.29 -13.64 54.66
C ASN A 356 16.52 -12.97 53.52
N THR A 357 17.15 -12.03 52.81
CA THR A 357 16.45 -11.20 51.79
C THR A 357 16.62 -11.75 50.38
N LEU A 358 17.85 -12.14 50.03
CA LEU A 358 18.19 -12.67 48.73
C LEU A 358 18.13 -14.20 48.73
N GLY A 359 18.95 -14.87 49.56
CA GLY A 359 19.06 -16.33 49.63
C GLY A 359 19.51 -16.99 48.32
N GLU A 360 19.74 -18.31 48.34
CA GLU A 360 20.15 -19.06 47.14
C GLU A 360 19.09 -18.99 46.02
N VAL A 361 17.81 -19.13 46.38
CA VAL A 361 16.70 -19.12 45.42
C VAL A 361 16.55 -17.74 44.75
N GLY A 362 16.76 -16.65 45.50
CA GLY A 362 16.71 -15.29 44.93
C GLY A 362 17.87 -15.03 43.99
N VAL A 363 19.10 -15.42 44.34
CA VAL A 363 20.26 -15.33 43.44
C VAL A 363 20.01 -16.09 42.14
N LYS A 364 19.57 -17.36 42.22
CA LYS A 364 19.28 -18.17 41.02
C LYS A 364 18.18 -17.55 40.15
N ARG A 365 17.17 -16.94 40.77
CA ARG A 365 16.08 -16.25 40.04
C ARG A 365 16.59 -15.01 39.30
N VAL A 366 17.35 -14.14 39.96
CA VAL A 366 17.90 -12.94 39.33
C VAL A 366 18.93 -13.31 38.26
N LEU A 367 19.81 -14.30 38.52
CA LEU A 367 20.73 -14.85 37.54
C LEU A 367 19.99 -15.37 36.30
N LYS A 368 18.93 -16.16 36.48
CA LYS A 368 18.12 -16.66 35.35
C LYS A 368 17.44 -15.52 34.60
N SER A 369 16.99 -14.48 35.29
CA SER A 369 16.38 -13.30 34.67
C SER A 369 17.40 -12.54 33.83
N VAL A 370 18.48 -12.03 34.43
CA VAL A 370 19.44 -11.14 33.75
C VAL A 370 20.27 -11.90 32.70
N CYS A 371 20.90 -13.01 33.08
CA CYS A 371 21.74 -13.76 32.15
C CYS A 371 20.92 -14.61 31.17
N GLY A 372 19.68 -14.99 31.52
CA GLY A 372 18.76 -15.64 30.58
C GLY A 372 18.31 -14.68 29.50
N THR A 373 17.78 -13.51 29.88
CA THR A 373 17.42 -12.45 28.94
C THR A 373 18.62 -11.97 28.13
N GLY A 374 19.81 -11.86 28.74
CA GLY A 374 21.04 -11.54 28.01
C GLY A 374 21.34 -12.52 26.86
N LYS A 375 21.16 -13.84 27.09
CA LYS A 375 21.32 -14.86 26.03
C LYS A 375 20.21 -14.81 24.99
N GLU A 376 18.98 -14.51 25.39
CA GLU A 376 17.87 -14.29 24.46
C GLU A 376 18.16 -13.09 23.54
N LEU A 377 18.64 -11.97 24.09
CA LEU A 377 19.09 -10.81 23.32
C LEU A 377 20.21 -11.17 22.33
N GLN A 378 21.18 -12.00 22.73
CA GLN A 378 22.22 -12.48 21.82
C GLN A 378 21.64 -13.27 20.64
N SER A 379 20.64 -14.12 20.88
CA SER A 379 19.91 -14.82 19.80
C SER A 379 19.13 -13.83 18.94
N VAL A 380 18.43 -12.84 19.51
CA VAL A 380 17.74 -11.81 18.71
C VAL A 380 18.72 -11.05 17.80
N VAL A 381 19.92 -10.74 18.29
CA VAL A 381 20.94 -10.07 17.48
C VAL A 381 21.42 -10.96 16.33
N LEU A 382 21.76 -12.21 16.62
CA LEU A 382 22.34 -13.13 15.63
C LEU A 382 21.31 -13.63 14.60
N ASP A 383 20.07 -13.85 15.02
CA ASP A 383 19.03 -14.44 14.18
C ASP A 383 18.24 -13.37 13.40
N ASN A 384 18.09 -12.15 13.94
CA ASN A 384 17.26 -11.11 13.33
C ASN A 384 18.03 -9.84 12.97
N LEU A 385 18.66 -9.18 13.95
CA LEU A 385 19.23 -7.83 13.78
C LEU A 385 20.41 -7.81 12.79
N GLN A 386 21.39 -8.69 13.00
CA GLN A 386 22.60 -8.75 12.19
C GLN A 386 22.30 -9.20 10.75
N PRO A 387 21.57 -10.31 10.50
CA PRO A 387 21.22 -10.70 9.14
C PRO A 387 20.42 -9.62 8.40
N ALA A 388 19.51 -8.91 9.10
CA ALA A 388 18.74 -7.83 8.48
C ALA A 388 19.65 -6.67 8.04
N ALA A 389 20.57 -6.24 8.91
CA ALA A 389 21.52 -5.19 8.60
C ALA A 389 22.48 -5.57 7.45
N GLU A 390 22.92 -6.82 7.38
CA GLU A 390 23.79 -7.32 6.31
C GLU A 390 23.07 -7.35 4.95
N ILE A 391 21.83 -7.83 4.92
CA ILE A 391 21.01 -7.85 3.70
C ILE A 391 20.70 -6.42 3.24
N ILE A 392 20.36 -5.50 4.17
CA ILE A 392 20.15 -4.09 3.85
C ILE A 392 21.42 -3.49 3.23
N ALA A 393 22.59 -3.71 3.83
CA ALA A 393 23.85 -3.18 3.32
C ALA A 393 24.17 -3.72 1.91
N PHE A 394 23.89 -5.00 1.66
CA PHE A 394 24.02 -5.61 0.33
C PHE A 394 23.11 -4.93 -0.70
N ARG A 395 21.81 -4.82 -0.41
CA ARG A 395 20.81 -4.22 -1.32
C ARG A 395 21.08 -2.73 -1.56
N MET A 396 21.49 -2.00 -0.52
CA MET A 396 21.88 -0.59 -0.66
C MET A 396 23.14 -0.42 -1.51
N GLY A 397 24.08 -1.35 -1.41
CA GLY A 397 25.24 -1.44 -2.31
C GLY A 397 24.86 -1.66 -3.78
N GLU A 398 23.83 -2.47 -4.05
CA GLU A 398 23.29 -2.63 -5.41
C GLU A 398 22.63 -1.35 -5.93
N LEU A 399 21.77 -0.71 -5.12
CA LEU A 399 21.14 0.57 -5.46
C LEU A 399 22.18 1.67 -5.74
N ARG A 400 23.24 1.72 -4.93
CA ARG A 400 24.41 2.58 -5.17
C ARG A 400 25.06 2.26 -6.52
N GLY A 401 25.21 0.99 -6.87
CA GLY A 401 25.67 0.56 -8.19
C GLY A 401 24.78 1.08 -9.33
N PHE A 402 23.46 1.01 -9.18
CA PHE A 402 22.50 1.52 -10.16
C PHE A 402 22.60 3.04 -10.33
N SER A 403 22.76 3.79 -9.25
CA SER A 403 22.90 5.26 -9.28
C SER A 403 24.09 5.75 -10.12
N ARG A 404 25.17 4.95 -10.20
CA ARG A 404 26.34 5.26 -11.02
C ARG A 404 26.06 5.11 -12.52
N TRP A 405 25.06 4.32 -12.89
CA TRP A 405 24.65 4.15 -14.28
C TRP A 405 23.67 5.24 -14.72
N ARG A 406 24.22 6.45 -14.88
CA ARG A 406 23.46 7.68 -15.15
C ARG A 406 22.52 7.57 -16.36
N ALA A 407 22.94 6.94 -17.45
CA ALA A 407 22.13 6.79 -18.66
C ALA A 407 20.77 6.09 -18.44
N ARG A 408 20.68 5.19 -17.45
CA ARG A 408 19.45 4.44 -17.14
C ARG A 408 18.71 5.04 -15.94
N TYR A 409 19.42 5.32 -14.85
CA TYR A 409 18.81 5.62 -13.55
C TYR A 409 18.71 7.10 -13.20
N GLN A 410 19.49 7.98 -13.84
CA GLN A 410 19.38 9.43 -13.61
C GLN A 410 17.99 9.95 -14.02
N GLY A 411 17.40 9.34 -15.05
CA GLY A 411 16.04 9.68 -15.50
C GLY A 411 14.93 9.28 -14.52
N ILE A 412 15.19 8.34 -13.61
CA ILE A 412 14.26 7.94 -12.56
C ILE A 412 14.41 8.82 -11.32
N GLY A 413 15.58 9.42 -11.11
CA GLY A 413 15.85 10.30 -9.98
C GLY A 413 16.75 9.69 -8.91
N LEU A 414 17.47 8.59 -9.17
CA LEU A 414 18.46 8.08 -8.21
C LEU A 414 19.67 9.03 -8.15
N ASP A 415 19.90 9.64 -6.98
CA ASP A 415 21.08 10.45 -6.71
C ASP A 415 22.21 9.58 -6.14
N GLU A 416 23.38 9.68 -6.77
CA GLU A 416 24.59 8.99 -6.34
C GLU A 416 25.07 9.47 -4.95
N LYS A 417 24.92 10.76 -4.62
CA LYS A 417 25.40 11.29 -3.34
C LYS A 417 24.61 10.75 -2.15
N LEU A 418 23.28 10.84 -2.23
CA LEU A 418 22.39 10.34 -1.19
C LEU A 418 22.52 8.82 -1.00
N LEU A 419 22.68 8.05 -2.09
CA LEU A 419 22.89 6.60 -1.99
C LEU A 419 24.28 6.23 -1.45
N ASN A 420 25.31 7.04 -1.69
CA ASN A 420 26.61 6.85 -1.05
C ASN A 420 26.49 7.04 0.47
N GLU A 421 25.82 8.10 0.91
CA GLU A 421 25.57 8.38 2.34
C GLU A 421 24.71 7.28 2.98
N ALA A 422 23.64 6.84 2.33
CA ALA A 422 22.82 5.73 2.80
C ALA A 422 23.62 4.42 2.92
N THR A 423 24.47 4.10 1.93
CA THR A 423 25.32 2.91 1.99
C THR A 423 26.33 2.99 3.14
N GLU A 424 26.88 4.19 3.38
CA GLU A 424 27.79 4.43 4.50
C GLU A 424 27.07 4.20 5.84
N ASN A 425 25.88 4.78 6.03
CA ASN A 425 25.07 4.62 7.23
C ASN A 425 24.66 3.16 7.49
N ALA A 426 24.37 2.39 6.44
CA ALA A 426 24.12 0.95 6.57
C ALA A 426 25.37 0.20 7.09
N GLY A 427 26.55 0.56 6.61
CA GLY A 427 27.82 0.02 7.10
C GLY A 427 28.13 0.43 8.54
N LEU A 428 27.84 1.67 8.93
CA LEU A 428 28.00 2.15 10.30
C LEU A 428 27.08 1.42 11.27
N LEU A 429 25.83 1.12 10.87
CA LEU A 429 24.92 0.32 11.67
C LEU A 429 25.51 -1.08 11.95
N LEU A 430 26.09 -1.75 10.94
CA LEU A 430 26.75 -3.05 11.13
C LEU A 430 27.88 -3.00 12.17
N VAL A 431 28.69 -1.94 12.15
CA VAL A 431 29.74 -1.73 13.15
C VAL A 431 29.14 -1.56 14.55
N GLN A 432 28.02 -0.83 14.68
CA GLN A 432 27.34 -0.68 15.97
C GLN A 432 26.69 -1.96 16.46
N VAL A 433 26.10 -2.77 15.57
CA VAL A 433 25.54 -4.08 15.92
C VAL A 433 26.65 -4.99 16.47
N GLN A 434 27.82 -5.01 15.81
CA GLN A 434 28.96 -5.78 16.28
C GLN A 434 29.47 -5.28 17.64
N ARG A 435 29.58 -3.96 17.80
CA ARG A 435 29.98 -3.34 19.09
C ARG A 435 29.00 -3.69 20.20
N PHE A 436 27.70 -3.57 19.93
CA PHE A 436 26.64 -3.93 20.88
C PHE A 436 26.77 -5.39 21.31
N MET A 437 26.98 -6.30 20.35
CA MET A 437 27.13 -7.73 20.63
C MET A 437 28.36 -8.04 21.50
N MET A 438 29.48 -7.33 21.28
CA MET A 438 30.67 -7.45 22.13
C MET A 438 30.41 -6.94 23.55
N VAL A 439 29.75 -5.79 23.70
CA VAL A 439 29.40 -5.21 25.01
C VAL A 439 28.44 -6.12 25.76
N LEU A 440 27.36 -6.57 25.11
CA LEU A 440 26.38 -7.49 25.68
C LEU A 440 27.05 -8.78 26.17
N SER A 441 27.93 -9.36 25.35
CA SER A 441 28.66 -10.58 25.73
C SER A 441 29.55 -10.38 26.96
N SER A 442 30.26 -9.24 27.03
CA SER A 442 31.09 -8.89 28.18
C SER A 442 30.23 -8.70 29.45
N VAL A 443 29.12 -7.98 29.34
CA VAL A 443 28.21 -7.69 30.45
C VAL A 443 27.61 -8.99 30.99
N VAL A 444 27.06 -9.85 30.13
CA VAL A 444 26.49 -11.15 30.53
C VAL A 444 27.54 -12.04 31.19
N GLN A 445 28.78 -12.04 30.67
CA GLN A 445 29.87 -12.79 31.29
C GLN A 445 30.21 -12.27 32.69
N GLN A 446 30.27 -10.95 32.88
CA GLN A 446 30.58 -10.35 34.18
C GLN A 446 29.45 -10.56 35.21
N PHE A 447 28.18 -10.42 34.80
CA PHE A 447 27.04 -10.75 35.67
C PHE A 447 27.03 -12.24 36.06
N SER A 448 27.28 -13.15 35.11
CA SER A 448 27.39 -14.58 35.39
C SER A 448 28.51 -14.88 36.40
N ASN A 449 29.68 -14.26 36.22
CA ASN A 449 30.80 -14.38 37.15
C ASN A 449 30.44 -13.86 38.56
N PHE A 450 29.78 -12.70 38.65
CA PHE A 450 29.29 -12.11 39.89
C PHE A 450 28.31 -13.01 40.62
N PHE A 451 27.27 -13.51 39.95
CA PHE A 451 26.28 -14.36 40.59
C PHE A 451 26.84 -15.73 40.99
N ASN A 452 27.77 -16.31 40.22
CA ASN A 452 28.44 -17.55 40.61
C ASN A 452 29.28 -17.37 41.88
N TRP A 453 30.00 -16.25 41.98
CA TRP A 453 30.73 -15.89 43.20
C TRP A 453 29.79 -15.64 44.39
N LEU A 454 28.70 -14.91 44.18
CA LEU A 454 27.71 -14.61 45.21
C LEU A 454 27.05 -15.89 45.75
N LEU A 455 26.69 -16.81 44.84
CA LEU A 455 26.14 -18.11 45.20
C LEU A 455 27.13 -18.95 46.03
N LYS A 456 28.41 -18.96 45.64
CA LYS A 456 29.47 -19.63 46.41
C LYS A 456 29.66 -19.00 47.79
N SER A 457 29.54 -17.68 47.89
CA SER A 457 29.64 -16.95 49.16
C SER A 457 28.46 -17.29 50.09
N ILE A 458 27.24 -17.40 49.56
CA ILE A 458 26.06 -17.82 50.33
C ILE A 458 26.22 -19.27 50.84
N LYS A 459 26.66 -20.20 49.99
CA LYS A 459 26.89 -21.60 50.41
C LYS A 459 27.97 -21.73 51.47
N TYR A 460 29.04 -20.95 51.36
CA TYR A 460 30.08 -20.89 52.40
C TYR A 460 29.51 -20.42 53.74
N LEU A 461 28.63 -19.41 53.74
CA LEU A 461 27.97 -18.92 54.95
C LEU A 461 27.00 -19.96 55.54
N MET A 462 26.36 -20.77 54.70
CA MET A 462 25.47 -21.85 55.10
C MET A 462 26.20 -23.16 55.49
N GLN A 463 27.53 -23.21 55.36
CA GLN A 463 28.36 -24.40 55.62
C GLN A 463 27.97 -25.63 54.76
N GLU A 464 27.45 -25.40 53.54
CA GLU A 464 27.08 -26.46 52.60
C GLU A 464 28.27 -26.88 51.70
N PRO A 465 28.31 -28.15 51.22
CA PRO A 465 29.40 -28.63 50.36
C PRO A 465 29.47 -27.91 49.00
N ASN A 466 30.69 -27.58 48.57
CA ASN A 466 31.01 -26.70 47.43
C ASN A 466 31.11 -27.43 46.06
N ASP A 467 30.88 -28.73 45.99
CA ASP A 467 31.42 -29.62 44.95
C ASP A 467 30.82 -29.47 43.53
N LEU A 468 29.91 -28.52 43.29
CA LEU A 468 29.20 -28.37 42.00
C LEU A 468 29.21 -26.95 41.41
N LEU A 469 29.97 -26.00 41.96
CA LEU A 469 29.96 -24.61 41.49
C LEU A 469 31.10 -24.29 40.51
N SER A 470 30.78 -23.49 39.49
CA SER A 470 31.74 -23.00 38.50
C SER A 470 32.83 -22.12 39.15
N PRO A 471 34.08 -22.17 38.64
CA PRO A 471 35.13 -21.26 39.08
C PRO A 471 34.76 -19.81 38.74
N TYR A 472 35.17 -18.86 39.60
CA TYR A 472 34.98 -17.43 39.39
C TYR A 472 36.34 -16.72 39.25
N ASN A 473 36.37 -15.63 38.48
CA ASN A 473 37.55 -14.78 38.31
C ASN A 473 37.43 -13.53 39.20
N SER A 474 38.37 -13.36 40.13
CA SER A 474 38.38 -12.23 41.08
C SER A 474 38.65 -10.87 40.45
N GLU A 475 39.45 -10.79 39.39
CA GLU A 475 39.74 -9.53 38.69
C GLU A 475 38.49 -8.98 38.00
N LEU A 476 37.75 -9.86 37.31
CA LEU A 476 36.48 -9.50 36.66
C LEU A 476 35.40 -9.08 37.66
N LEU A 477 35.42 -9.62 38.89
CA LEU A 477 34.52 -9.18 39.96
C LEU A 477 34.83 -7.76 40.41
N VAL A 478 36.10 -7.40 40.55
CA VAL A 478 36.50 -6.04 40.92
C VAL A 478 36.08 -5.05 39.84
N VAL A 479 36.24 -5.41 38.56
CA VAL A 479 35.77 -4.59 37.43
C VAL A 479 34.25 -4.45 37.46
N PHE A 480 33.52 -5.55 37.64
CA PHE A 480 32.05 -5.52 37.74
C PHE A 480 31.56 -4.60 38.85
N LEU A 481 32.10 -4.76 40.06
CA LEU A 481 31.70 -3.96 41.22
C LEU A 481 32.02 -2.47 41.07
N LYS A 482 33.10 -2.12 40.37
CA LYS A 482 33.47 -0.71 40.15
C LYS A 482 32.69 -0.02 39.04
N PHE A 483 32.29 -0.76 37.99
CA PHE A 483 31.74 -0.15 36.78
C PHE A 483 30.31 -0.62 36.47
N LEU A 484 30.03 -1.92 36.48
CA LEU A 484 28.74 -2.47 36.02
C LEU A 484 27.67 -2.60 37.11
N TYR A 485 28.02 -2.39 38.39
CA TYR A 485 27.04 -2.50 39.47
C TYR A 485 26.00 -1.37 39.43
N ASP A 486 26.43 -0.14 39.12
CA ASP A 486 25.57 1.05 39.01
C ASP A 486 25.36 1.52 37.57
N GLN A 487 26.21 1.11 36.61
CA GLN A 487 26.08 1.49 35.20
C GLN A 487 25.51 0.35 34.36
N ASP A 488 24.60 0.69 33.45
CA ASP A 488 24.00 -0.26 32.52
C ASP A 488 24.36 0.10 31.06
N PRO A 489 25.55 -0.33 30.58
CA PRO A 489 26.01 0.02 29.25
C PRO A 489 25.17 -0.63 28.13
N VAL A 490 24.38 -1.66 28.43
CA VAL A 490 23.48 -2.30 27.44
C VAL A 490 22.26 -1.41 27.22
N LYS A 491 21.67 -0.90 28.31
CA LYS A 491 20.58 0.08 28.24
C LYS A 491 21.02 1.36 27.55
N ASP A 492 22.21 1.87 27.87
CA ASP A 492 22.75 3.09 27.25
C ASP A 492 22.84 2.98 25.73
N LEU A 493 23.18 1.80 25.19
CA LEU A 493 23.26 1.57 23.75
C LEU A 493 21.88 1.41 23.07
N LEU A 494 20.88 0.91 23.79
CA LEU A 494 19.53 0.64 23.26
C LEU A 494 18.58 1.83 23.36
N GLU A 495 18.77 2.73 24.32
CA GLU A 495 17.88 3.88 24.52
C GLU A 495 18.16 5.05 23.59
N LEU A 496 17.09 5.78 23.26
CA LEU A 496 17.14 7.08 22.60
C LEU A 496 17.40 8.14 23.68
N SER A 497 18.61 8.70 23.72
CA SER A 497 18.94 9.77 24.66
C SER A 497 18.52 11.14 24.17
N GLU A 498 18.40 12.08 25.10
CA GLU A 498 18.27 13.50 24.80
C GLU A 498 19.48 14.02 23.98
N PRO A 499 19.28 15.07 23.17
CA PRO A 499 20.37 15.66 22.38
C PRO A 499 21.47 16.20 23.28
N GLY A 500 22.67 15.59 23.23
CA GLY A 500 23.87 16.01 23.97
C GLY A 500 24.55 14.91 24.78
N ASP A 501 23.91 13.74 24.94
CA ASP A 501 24.41 12.64 25.76
C ASP A 501 25.23 11.62 24.94
N ASP A 502 26.34 12.09 24.39
CA ASP A 502 27.26 11.30 23.56
C ASP A 502 28.19 10.44 24.43
N ILE A 503 28.50 9.22 23.98
CA ILE A 503 29.39 8.31 24.70
C ILE A 503 30.82 8.88 24.66
N GLU A 504 31.39 9.16 25.84
CA GLU A 504 32.79 9.57 25.97
C GLU A 504 33.72 8.42 25.53
N ILE A 505 34.60 8.72 24.57
CA ILE A 505 35.56 7.76 24.04
C ILE A 505 36.97 8.31 24.18
N ASP A 506 37.90 7.42 24.51
CA ASP A 506 39.32 7.75 24.58
C ASP A 506 39.81 8.44 23.31
N LEU A 507 40.50 9.58 23.50
CA LEU A 507 41.05 10.41 22.42
C LEU A 507 42.00 9.61 21.52
N LYS A 508 42.68 8.60 22.05
CA LYS A 508 43.55 7.71 21.26
C LYS A 508 42.77 6.87 20.26
N THR A 509 41.62 6.33 20.67
CA THR A 509 40.75 5.53 19.81
C THR A 509 40.19 6.39 18.68
N ILE A 510 39.75 7.61 18.99
CA ILE A 510 39.29 8.58 17.97
C ILE A 510 40.43 8.93 17.01
N GLY A 511 41.65 9.13 17.51
CA GLY A 511 42.84 9.36 16.69
C GLY A 511 43.07 8.21 15.70
N ARG A 512 42.97 6.96 16.17
CA ARG A 512 43.14 5.78 15.31
C ARG A 512 42.04 5.63 14.27
N VAL A 513 40.79 5.96 14.61
CA VAL A 513 39.67 5.95 13.65
C VAL A 513 39.91 6.97 12.53
N LYS A 514 40.38 8.18 12.87
CA LYS A 514 40.73 9.20 11.88
C LYS A 514 41.84 8.75 10.93
N GLU A 515 42.82 8.01 11.42
CA GLU A 515 43.86 7.40 10.56
C GLU A 515 43.28 6.34 9.61
N LEU A 516 42.36 5.50 10.10
CA LEU A 516 41.72 4.47 9.26
C LEU A 516 40.84 5.10 8.17
N ILE A 517 40.17 6.22 8.45
CA ILE A 517 39.36 6.95 7.47
C ILE A 517 40.19 7.51 6.32
N GLN A 518 41.45 7.90 6.57
CA GLN A 518 42.36 8.31 5.48
C GLN A 518 42.64 7.19 4.47
N LEU A 519 42.46 5.93 4.86
CA LEU A 519 42.58 4.77 3.98
C LEU A 519 41.30 4.52 3.14
N GLY A 520 40.25 5.30 3.36
CA GLY A 520 38.97 5.24 2.67
C GLY A 520 37.94 4.32 3.34
N GLY A 521 36.66 4.55 3.06
CA GLY A 521 35.54 3.76 3.58
C GLY A 521 34.42 4.63 4.12
N PHE A 522 34.57 5.07 5.36
CA PHE A 522 33.62 5.93 6.08
C PHE A 522 34.11 7.38 6.08
N SER A 523 33.22 8.35 5.87
CA SER A 523 33.44 9.78 6.04
C SER A 523 33.16 10.24 7.48
N ASP A 524 32.27 9.56 8.21
CA ASP A 524 31.91 9.90 9.58
C ASP A 524 32.94 9.38 10.61
N CYS A 525 33.42 10.28 11.48
CA CYS A 525 34.35 9.97 12.58
C CYS A 525 33.65 9.81 13.94
N ASP A 526 32.43 10.33 14.08
CA ASP A 526 31.73 10.46 15.34
C ASP A 526 30.77 9.28 15.59
N PHE A 527 30.67 8.31 14.67
CA PHE A 527 29.78 7.16 14.81
C PHE A 527 29.95 6.42 16.13
N LEU A 528 31.19 6.26 16.64
CA LEU A 528 31.41 5.59 17.92
C LEU A 528 30.79 6.34 19.12
N ARG A 529 30.64 7.67 19.03
CA ARG A 529 30.00 8.47 20.09
C ARG A 529 28.49 8.27 20.15
N ARG A 530 27.90 7.80 19.04
CA ARG A 530 26.46 7.58 18.92
C ARG A 530 26.09 6.18 19.40
N ARG A 531 24.88 6.08 19.95
CA ARG A 531 24.22 4.84 20.40
C ARG A 531 23.63 4.09 19.22
N LEU A 532 23.36 2.79 19.38
CA LEU A 532 22.80 1.94 18.33
C LEU A 532 21.45 2.47 17.81
N ALA A 533 20.57 2.89 18.73
CA ALA A 533 19.26 3.42 18.36
C ALA A 533 19.34 4.76 17.57
N LYS A 534 20.29 5.63 17.92
CA LYS A 534 20.53 6.90 17.21
C LYS A 534 21.09 6.67 15.80
N GLU A 535 22.02 5.73 15.65
CA GLU A 535 22.55 5.33 14.34
C GLU A 535 21.48 4.70 13.46
N PHE A 536 20.60 3.86 14.04
CA PHE A 536 19.46 3.33 13.30
C PHE A 536 18.50 4.43 12.80
N GLN A 537 18.19 5.44 13.63
CA GLN A 537 17.38 6.59 13.20
C GLN A 537 18.05 7.40 12.08
N HIS A 538 19.37 7.60 12.17
CA HIS A 538 20.12 8.31 11.14
C HIS A 538 20.08 7.55 9.80
N MET A 539 20.34 6.23 9.84
CA MET A 539 20.19 5.35 8.69
C MET A 539 18.78 5.41 8.09
N GLU A 540 17.73 5.29 8.92
CA GLU A 540 16.34 5.35 8.47
C GLU A 540 16.03 6.69 7.76
N SER A 541 16.49 7.81 8.32
CA SER A 541 16.29 9.13 7.71
C SER A 541 16.99 9.26 6.36
N SER A 542 18.21 8.76 6.26
CA SER A 542 19.01 8.75 5.02
C SER A 542 18.33 7.89 3.94
N PHE A 543 17.79 6.73 4.32
CA PHE A 543 17.07 5.84 3.40
C PHE A 543 15.80 6.49 2.87
N LYS A 544 15.02 7.15 3.75
CA LYS A 544 13.83 7.90 3.34
C LYS A 544 14.17 8.99 2.33
N MET A 545 15.23 9.77 2.58
CA MET A 545 15.66 10.81 1.65
C MET A 545 16.11 10.24 0.29
N ALA A 546 16.91 9.17 0.28
CA ALA A 546 17.39 8.55 -0.95
C ALA A 546 16.25 7.95 -1.79
N LEU A 547 15.29 7.28 -1.15
CA LEU A 547 14.15 6.63 -1.81
C LEU A 547 13.02 7.59 -2.19
N GLN A 548 12.98 8.79 -1.61
CA GLN A 548 12.02 9.85 -2.00
C GLN A 548 12.44 10.61 -3.28
N MET A 549 13.69 10.49 -3.72
CA MET A 549 14.14 11.20 -4.92
C MET A 549 13.44 10.72 -6.22
N PRO A 550 13.26 9.41 -6.45
CA PRO A 550 12.40 8.92 -7.53
C PRO A 550 10.99 9.50 -7.49
N PHE A 551 10.42 9.58 -6.29
CA PHE A 551 9.10 10.14 -6.06
C PHE A 551 8.96 11.57 -6.60
N THR A 552 9.92 12.44 -6.31
CA THR A 552 9.88 13.83 -6.79
C THR A 552 10.15 13.96 -8.30
N THR A 553 11.03 13.12 -8.84
CA THR A 553 11.46 13.20 -10.26
C THR A 553 10.36 12.71 -11.20
N ILE A 554 9.69 11.62 -10.84
CA ILE A 554 8.63 11.02 -11.67
C ILE A 554 7.37 11.87 -11.62
N SER A 555 7.02 12.41 -10.45
CA SER A 555 5.89 13.34 -10.30
C SER A 555 6.00 14.55 -11.23
N ARG A 556 7.21 15.08 -11.45
CA ARG A 556 7.45 16.21 -12.38
C ARG A 556 7.39 15.84 -13.86
N LYS A 557 7.52 14.56 -14.20
CA LYS A 557 7.53 14.09 -15.60
C LYS A 557 6.15 13.72 -16.11
N ILE A 558 5.21 13.44 -15.23
CA ILE A 558 3.83 13.19 -15.62
C ILE A 558 3.18 14.54 -15.89
N SER A 559 2.65 14.71 -17.10
CA SER A 559 2.04 15.96 -17.54
C SER A 559 0.65 15.69 -18.12
N CYS A 560 -0.23 16.69 -18.03
CA CYS A 560 -1.53 16.60 -18.67
C CYS A 560 -1.37 16.80 -20.19
N MET A 561 -1.80 15.81 -20.96
CA MET A 561 -1.78 15.86 -22.43
C MET A 561 -3.01 16.58 -22.97
N LYS A 562 -4.20 16.21 -22.47
CA LYS A 562 -5.47 16.65 -23.03
C LYS A 562 -6.51 16.78 -21.92
N LEU A 563 -7.33 17.81 -22.03
CA LEU A 563 -8.51 18.04 -21.22
C LEU A 563 -9.73 18.00 -22.13
N LEU A 564 -10.79 17.33 -21.69
CA LEU A 564 -12.07 17.28 -22.35
C LEU A 564 -13.17 17.64 -21.33
N PRO A 565 -13.79 18.83 -21.43
CA PRO A 565 -14.97 19.14 -20.64
C PRO A 565 -16.15 18.31 -21.16
N LEU A 566 -16.79 17.50 -20.30
CA LEU A 566 -17.89 16.62 -20.68
C LEU A 566 -19.23 17.36 -20.64
N PHE A 567 -19.63 17.83 -19.47
CA PHE A 567 -20.87 18.60 -19.29
C PHE A 567 -20.81 19.51 -18.05
N PRO A 568 -21.50 20.66 -18.08
CA PRO A 568 -21.62 21.52 -16.90
C PRO A 568 -22.54 20.89 -15.86
N LEU A 569 -22.23 21.09 -14.58
CA LEU A 569 -23.05 20.69 -13.44
C LEU A 569 -23.67 21.93 -12.81
N GLN A 570 -24.99 22.05 -12.79
CA GLN A 570 -25.66 23.11 -12.03
C GLN A 570 -25.53 22.80 -10.53
N LEU A 571 -25.10 23.80 -9.73
CA LEU A 571 -25.06 23.70 -8.27
C LEU A 571 -26.49 23.66 -7.71
N SER A 572 -27.16 22.50 -7.76
CA SER A 572 -28.44 22.32 -7.07
C SER A 572 -28.20 22.20 -5.57
N THR A 573 -29.01 22.92 -4.79
CA THR A 573 -28.89 23.13 -3.33
C THR A 573 -29.19 21.89 -2.47
N THR A 574 -29.35 20.72 -3.07
CA THR A 574 -29.66 19.46 -2.37
C THR A 574 -28.46 18.52 -2.44
N GLN A 575 -27.80 18.36 -1.28
CA GLN A 575 -26.64 17.49 -1.05
C GLN A 575 -26.97 15.98 -1.12
N THR A 576 -27.71 15.53 -2.12
CA THR A 576 -27.81 14.09 -2.44
C THR A 576 -26.82 13.80 -3.56
N ARG A 577 -25.70 13.18 -3.21
CA ARG A 577 -24.67 12.73 -4.17
C ARG A 577 -25.29 11.73 -5.14
N THR A 578 -25.79 12.19 -6.28
CA THR A 578 -26.14 11.32 -7.40
C THR A 578 -24.83 10.83 -8.00
N THR A 579 -24.46 9.59 -7.71
CA THR A 579 -23.34 8.92 -8.38
C THR A 579 -23.70 8.76 -9.84
N ILE A 580 -23.03 9.53 -10.71
CA ILE A 580 -23.21 9.39 -12.16
C ILE A 580 -22.55 8.06 -12.57
N PRO A 581 -23.29 7.13 -13.20
CA PRO A 581 -22.73 5.85 -13.61
C PRO A 581 -21.76 6.07 -14.77
N MET A 582 -20.52 5.63 -14.57
CA MET A 582 -19.41 5.89 -15.47
C MET A 582 -18.42 4.72 -15.46
N SER A 583 -18.04 4.28 -16.65
CA SER A 583 -17.05 3.23 -16.86
C SER A 583 -15.93 3.73 -17.76
N LEU A 584 -14.72 3.29 -17.44
CA LEU A 584 -13.53 3.62 -18.20
C LEU A 584 -12.77 2.33 -18.45
N SER A 585 -12.44 2.06 -19.71
CA SER A 585 -11.66 0.89 -20.08
C SER A 585 -10.70 1.17 -21.23
N PHE A 586 -9.76 0.25 -21.41
CA PHE A 586 -8.72 0.32 -22.42
C PHE A 586 -8.74 -0.97 -23.24
N TYR A 587 -9.01 -0.85 -24.54
CA TYR A 587 -9.03 -1.98 -25.47
C TYR A 587 -7.78 -2.02 -26.34
N LYS A 588 -7.25 -3.21 -26.59
CA LYS A 588 -6.09 -3.38 -27.46
C LYS A 588 -6.52 -3.17 -28.91
N ASN A 589 -5.78 -2.34 -29.64
CA ASN A 589 -6.02 -2.17 -31.08
C ASN A 589 -5.54 -3.42 -31.81
N GLU A 590 -6.29 -3.80 -32.84
CA GLU A 590 -5.83 -4.81 -33.80
C GLU A 590 -4.54 -4.31 -34.47
N PRO A 591 -3.54 -5.19 -34.64
CA PRO A 591 -2.29 -4.81 -35.28
C PRO A 591 -2.56 -4.41 -36.74
N SER A 592 -2.39 -3.13 -37.07
CA SER A 592 -2.44 -2.67 -38.46
C SER A 592 -1.27 -3.27 -39.25
N THR A 593 -1.52 -3.65 -40.51
CA THR A 593 -0.57 -4.31 -41.42
C THR A 593 0.72 -3.54 -41.69
N ASP A 594 0.75 -2.24 -41.40
CA ASP A 594 1.87 -1.34 -41.78
C ASP A 594 2.94 -1.15 -40.67
N THR A 595 2.64 -1.49 -39.41
CA THR A 595 3.64 -1.45 -38.31
C THR A 595 3.37 -2.53 -37.26
N PRO A 596 4.04 -3.70 -37.33
CA PRO A 596 3.80 -4.81 -36.40
C PRO A 596 4.34 -4.59 -34.98
N CYS A 597 4.86 -3.40 -34.65
CA CYS A 597 5.65 -3.16 -33.43
C CYS A 597 4.97 -2.27 -32.35
N GLU A 598 3.78 -1.72 -32.60
CA GLU A 598 3.03 -0.95 -31.58
C GLU A 598 1.56 -1.40 -31.51
N SER A 599 1.26 -2.39 -30.67
CA SER A 599 -0.14 -2.66 -30.30
C SER A 599 -0.61 -1.55 -29.37
N GLY A 600 -1.10 -0.44 -29.92
CA GLY A 600 -1.67 0.65 -29.13
C GLY A 600 -2.98 0.22 -28.47
N TYR A 601 -3.30 0.78 -27.31
CA TYR A 601 -4.64 0.65 -26.72
C TYR A 601 -5.51 1.85 -27.13
N THR A 602 -6.81 1.68 -27.30
CA THR A 602 -7.79 2.75 -27.43
C THR A 602 -8.58 2.87 -26.14
N ASP A 603 -8.75 4.09 -25.70
CA ASP A 603 -9.44 4.43 -24.45
C ASP A 603 -10.92 4.54 -24.78
N TYR A 604 -11.79 3.92 -23.97
CA TYR A 604 -13.25 4.02 -24.07
C TYR A 604 -13.77 4.56 -22.75
N ILE A 605 -14.55 5.64 -22.85
CA ILE A 605 -15.15 6.33 -21.71
C ILE A 605 -16.65 6.31 -21.94
N SER A 606 -17.38 5.59 -21.11
CA SER A 606 -18.84 5.59 -21.12
C SER A 606 -19.37 6.27 -19.87
N PHE A 607 -20.36 7.14 -20.05
CA PHE A 607 -20.93 7.91 -18.96
C PHE A 607 -22.38 8.28 -19.26
N GLN A 608 -23.20 8.36 -18.22
CA GLN A 608 -24.55 8.91 -18.34
C GLN A 608 -24.51 10.44 -18.30
N ILE A 609 -25.26 11.09 -19.19
CA ILE A 609 -25.45 12.53 -19.18
C ILE A 609 -26.67 12.84 -18.29
N PRO A 610 -26.53 13.67 -17.24
CA PRO A 610 -27.67 14.07 -16.42
C PRO A 610 -28.67 14.89 -17.25
N ASP A 611 -29.97 14.61 -17.08
CA ASP A 611 -31.06 15.33 -17.77
C ASP A 611 -31.06 16.83 -17.45
N GLU A 612 -30.58 17.21 -16.26
CA GLU A 612 -30.43 18.61 -15.83
C GLU A 612 -29.35 19.38 -16.60
N ALA A 613 -28.39 18.68 -17.21
CA ALA A 613 -27.26 19.31 -17.89
C ALA A 613 -27.69 19.92 -19.24
N PHE A 614 -28.63 19.29 -19.94
CA PHE A 614 -29.12 19.74 -21.24
C PHE A 614 -30.63 19.52 -21.38
N PRO A 615 -31.47 20.58 -21.41
CA PRO A 615 -32.92 20.43 -21.52
C PRO A 615 -33.41 19.81 -22.84
N ASP A 616 -32.57 19.83 -23.88
CA ASP A 616 -32.88 19.29 -25.22
C ASP A 616 -32.55 17.79 -25.38
N ILE A 617 -31.75 17.20 -24.49
CA ILE A 617 -31.24 15.82 -24.60
C ILE A 617 -31.52 15.12 -23.26
N GLN A 618 -32.56 14.30 -23.23
CA GLN A 618 -32.96 13.55 -22.05
C GLN A 618 -32.52 12.09 -22.16
N ASN A 619 -32.04 11.54 -21.04
CA ASN A 619 -31.79 10.13 -20.82
C ASN A 619 -30.78 9.51 -21.80
N CYS A 620 -29.62 10.16 -21.96
CA CYS A 620 -28.58 9.73 -22.89
C CYS A 620 -27.33 9.16 -22.22
N ILE A 621 -26.72 8.16 -22.86
CA ILE A 621 -25.40 7.61 -22.54
C ILE A 621 -24.41 8.09 -23.60
N GLY A 622 -23.35 8.77 -23.17
CA GLY A 622 -22.23 9.14 -24.03
C GLY A 622 -21.14 8.09 -24.00
N ILE A 623 -20.62 7.70 -25.17
CA ILE A 623 -19.42 6.88 -25.30
C ILE A 623 -18.39 7.66 -26.12
N ALA A 624 -17.23 7.95 -25.52
CA ALA A 624 -16.11 8.60 -26.18
C ALA A 624 -14.91 7.66 -26.29
N LYS A 625 -14.24 7.67 -27.44
CA LYS A 625 -13.02 6.89 -27.69
C LYS A 625 -11.93 7.70 -28.40
N GLY A 626 -10.68 7.24 -28.27
CA GLY A 626 -9.57 7.74 -29.10
C GLY A 626 -8.81 8.97 -28.56
N PHE A 627 -8.57 9.04 -27.25
CA PHE A 627 -7.80 10.12 -26.62
C PHE A 627 -6.27 10.10 -26.90
N LYS A 628 -5.79 9.22 -27.79
CA LYS A 628 -4.35 9.02 -28.07
C LYS A 628 -3.79 10.12 -28.96
N GLN A 629 -2.76 10.86 -28.51
CA GLN A 629 -1.93 11.69 -29.39
C GLN A 629 -0.92 10.80 -30.14
N LYS A 630 -0.85 10.87 -31.48
CA LYS A 630 0.21 10.18 -32.24
C LYS A 630 1.55 10.85 -31.94
N SER A 631 2.42 10.17 -31.21
CA SER A 631 3.80 10.57 -31.01
C SER A 631 4.65 10.19 -32.22
N ASN A 632 4.49 10.87 -33.36
CA ASN A 632 5.49 10.89 -34.42
C ASN A 632 5.21 12.02 -35.41
N ASN A 633 6.12 13.00 -35.45
CA ASN A 633 6.62 13.87 -36.55
C ASN A 633 5.78 14.25 -37.79
N GLU A 634 4.50 13.91 -37.89
CA GLU A 634 3.58 14.53 -38.85
C GLU A 634 3.01 15.78 -38.19
N LYS A 635 3.65 16.91 -38.50
CA LYS A 635 3.05 18.23 -38.28
C LYS A 635 1.64 18.19 -38.89
N ASN A 636 0.62 18.27 -38.04
CA ASN A 636 -0.81 18.46 -38.35
C ASN A 636 -1.73 17.21 -38.33
N GLY A 637 -1.41 16.16 -37.58
CA GLY A 637 -2.34 15.04 -37.36
C GLY A 637 -2.82 14.90 -35.91
N TYR A 638 -3.64 15.82 -35.40
CA TYR A 638 -4.43 15.48 -34.21
C TYR A 638 -5.45 14.41 -34.61
N THR A 639 -5.47 13.29 -33.90
CA THR A 639 -6.56 12.32 -33.97
C THR A 639 -7.81 12.97 -33.37
N SER A 640 -8.88 13.02 -34.15
CA SER A 640 -10.20 13.42 -33.68
C SER A 640 -10.65 12.45 -32.59
N VAL A 641 -11.22 12.99 -31.50
CA VAL A 641 -11.90 12.15 -30.51
C VAL A 641 -13.16 11.64 -31.20
N GLU A 642 -13.41 10.35 -31.13
CA GLU A 642 -14.63 9.77 -31.67
C GLU A 642 -15.65 9.64 -30.55
N ALA A 643 -16.87 10.11 -30.72
CA ALA A 643 -17.92 10.00 -29.71
C ALA A 643 -19.25 9.55 -30.32
N ILE A 644 -20.13 9.04 -29.47
CA ILE A 644 -21.51 8.69 -29.80
C ILE A 644 -22.42 8.98 -28.60
N LEU A 645 -23.68 9.33 -28.89
CA LEU A 645 -24.76 9.48 -27.91
C LEU A 645 -25.81 8.41 -28.17
N LEU A 646 -26.12 7.63 -27.15
CA LEU A 646 -27.19 6.64 -27.14
C LEU A 646 -28.37 7.20 -26.35
N SER A 647 -29.55 7.31 -26.96
CA SER A 647 -30.79 7.68 -26.26
C SER A 647 -31.48 6.43 -25.75
N LEU A 648 -31.81 6.44 -24.45
CA LEU A 648 -32.62 5.41 -23.83
C LEU A 648 -34.11 5.75 -23.99
N PRO A 649 -35.00 4.75 -24.15
CA PRO A 649 -36.44 5.00 -24.15
C PRO A 649 -36.88 5.69 -22.85
N ASN A 650 -37.84 6.62 -22.95
CA ASN A 650 -38.32 7.43 -21.81
C ASN A 650 -38.80 6.62 -20.60
N ASP A 651 -39.17 5.35 -20.81
CA ASP A 651 -39.65 4.45 -19.76
C ASP A 651 -38.51 3.82 -18.94
N TYR A 652 -37.24 4.01 -19.32
CA TYR A 652 -36.10 3.38 -18.65
C TYR A 652 -35.11 4.44 -18.16
N HIS A 653 -34.43 4.18 -17.04
CA HIS A 653 -33.28 4.99 -16.60
C HIS A 653 -32.06 4.10 -16.37
N CYS A 654 -30.88 4.60 -16.74
CA CYS A 654 -29.63 3.89 -16.47
C CYS A 654 -29.28 3.96 -14.98
N VAL A 655 -29.07 2.79 -14.38
CA VAL A 655 -28.66 2.63 -12.97
C VAL A 655 -27.14 2.55 -12.88
N ASP A 656 -26.56 1.66 -13.68
CA ASP A 656 -25.12 1.48 -13.75
C ASP A 656 -24.71 0.92 -15.12
N LEU A 657 -23.43 1.09 -15.46
CA LEU A 657 -22.86 0.61 -16.69
C LEU A 657 -21.46 0.07 -16.45
N SER A 658 -21.15 -1.06 -17.07
CA SER A 658 -19.84 -1.68 -16.97
C SER A 658 -19.46 -2.28 -18.31
N LEU A 659 -18.20 -2.11 -18.70
CA LEU A 659 -17.69 -2.68 -19.94
C LEU A 659 -17.40 -4.18 -19.74
N TYR A 660 -17.68 -4.99 -20.76
CA TYR A 660 -17.58 -6.44 -20.74
C TYR A 660 -16.83 -6.92 -21.98
N LYS A 661 -15.85 -7.83 -21.80
CA LYS A 661 -14.98 -8.35 -22.88
C LYS A 661 -14.46 -7.26 -23.83
N ASP A 662 -13.83 -7.64 -24.94
CA ASP A 662 -13.36 -6.67 -25.94
C ASP A 662 -14.56 -6.10 -26.70
N LYS A 663 -14.82 -4.80 -26.50
CA LYS A 663 -15.82 -4.01 -27.22
C LYS A 663 -17.30 -4.34 -26.93
N GLU A 664 -17.66 -4.92 -25.78
CA GLU A 664 -19.07 -5.03 -25.34
C GLU A 664 -19.34 -4.17 -24.09
N LEU A 665 -20.55 -3.66 -23.93
CA LEU A 665 -20.99 -2.84 -22.80
C LEU A 665 -22.21 -3.48 -22.15
N VAL A 666 -22.16 -3.73 -20.84
CA VAL A 666 -23.30 -4.17 -20.04
C VAL A 666 -23.97 -2.94 -19.44
N LEU A 667 -25.26 -2.79 -19.73
CA LEU A 667 -26.12 -1.73 -19.21
C LEU A 667 -27.12 -2.34 -18.22
N LEU A 668 -27.26 -1.68 -17.07
CA LEU A 668 -28.30 -1.97 -16.10
C LEU A 668 -29.32 -0.82 -16.11
N LEU A 669 -30.57 -1.13 -16.46
CA LEU A 669 -31.63 -0.15 -16.64
C LEU A 669 -32.82 -0.51 -15.74
N ASN A 670 -33.48 0.49 -15.18
CA ASN A 670 -34.70 0.34 -14.40
C ASN A 670 -35.87 1.01 -15.13
N LYS A 671 -37.05 0.39 -15.12
CA LYS A 671 -38.25 0.96 -15.71
C LYS A 671 -38.90 1.98 -14.78
N THR A 672 -39.14 3.19 -15.24
CA THR A 672 -39.84 4.25 -14.50
C THR A 672 -41.34 3.95 -14.50
N THR A 673 -41.84 3.29 -13.44
CA THR A 673 -43.28 3.08 -13.26
C THR A 673 -43.89 4.26 -12.49
N THR A 674 -45.01 4.78 -12.96
CA THR A 674 -45.77 5.87 -12.31
C THR A 674 -46.60 5.40 -11.12
N THR A 675 -46.53 4.11 -10.76
CA THR A 675 -47.27 3.50 -9.66
C THR A 675 -46.35 3.21 -8.46
N PRO A 676 -46.68 3.65 -7.23
CA PRO A 676 -45.83 3.51 -6.05
C PRO A 676 -45.81 2.10 -5.44
N GLU A 677 -46.41 1.10 -6.10
CA GLU A 677 -46.37 -0.29 -5.66
C GLU A 677 -45.11 -0.95 -6.26
N GLY A 678 -44.15 -1.26 -5.39
CA GLY A 678 -42.77 -1.69 -5.70
C GLY A 678 -42.54 -2.96 -6.51
N SER A 679 -43.21 -3.14 -7.66
CA SER A 679 -42.80 -4.03 -8.75
C SER A 679 -42.12 -3.22 -9.85
N GLY A 680 -40.99 -2.58 -9.53
CA GLY A 680 -40.11 -2.05 -10.55
C GLY A 680 -39.54 -3.20 -11.36
N GLU A 681 -39.81 -3.21 -12.66
CA GLU A 681 -39.11 -4.09 -13.61
C GLU A 681 -37.78 -3.44 -13.96
N ALA A 682 -36.71 -4.23 -13.96
CA ALA A 682 -35.40 -3.80 -14.44
C ALA A 682 -34.99 -4.66 -15.64
N CYS A 683 -33.99 -4.23 -16.40
CA CYS A 683 -33.42 -5.02 -17.46
C CYS A 683 -31.90 -4.86 -17.53
N MET A 684 -31.24 -5.96 -17.89
CA MET A 684 -29.82 -6.02 -18.17
C MET A 684 -29.63 -6.24 -19.67
N MET A 685 -28.81 -5.42 -20.31
CA MET A 685 -28.58 -5.42 -21.75
C MET A 685 -27.08 -5.49 -22.04
N VAL A 686 -26.68 -6.26 -23.05
CA VAL A 686 -25.29 -6.31 -23.54
C VAL A 686 -25.23 -5.77 -24.96
N LEU A 687 -24.55 -4.63 -25.12
CA LEU A 687 -24.43 -3.87 -26.36
C LEU A 687 -23.04 -4.04 -26.99
N PRO A 688 -22.91 -4.51 -28.25
CA PRO A 688 -21.64 -4.49 -28.96
C PRO A 688 -21.29 -3.06 -29.43
N THR A 689 -20.12 -2.57 -29.03
CA THR A 689 -19.64 -1.22 -29.39
C THR A 689 -18.97 -1.16 -30.78
N VAL A 690 -18.76 -2.30 -31.45
CA VAL A 690 -18.15 -2.36 -32.79
C VAL A 690 -19.06 -1.77 -33.86
N ASP A 691 -20.37 -1.98 -33.71
CA ASP A 691 -21.37 -1.67 -34.73
C ASP A 691 -21.92 -0.24 -34.60
N LEU A 692 -21.45 0.52 -33.61
CA LEU A 692 -21.92 1.85 -33.31
C LEU A 692 -21.30 2.92 -34.25
N PRO A 693 -22.11 3.86 -34.79
CA PRO A 693 -21.63 4.92 -35.68
C PRO A 693 -20.94 6.04 -34.89
N PHE A 694 -19.62 5.95 -34.73
CA PHE A 694 -18.83 6.99 -34.08
C PHE A 694 -18.64 8.23 -34.96
N VAL A 695 -18.82 9.41 -34.39
CA VAL A 695 -18.58 10.72 -35.04
C VAL A 695 -17.25 11.30 -34.57
N SER A 696 -16.45 11.80 -35.51
CA SER A 696 -15.15 12.42 -35.22
C SER A 696 -15.32 13.89 -34.82
N ILE A 697 -14.92 14.22 -33.59
CA ILE A 697 -14.89 15.57 -33.04
C ILE A 697 -13.52 16.17 -33.33
N SER A 698 -13.47 17.24 -34.14
CA SER A 698 -12.25 17.98 -34.44
C SER A 698 -11.71 18.68 -33.19
N SER A 699 -10.45 18.44 -32.84
CA SER A 699 -9.79 19.03 -31.67
C SER A 699 -9.29 20.46 -31.86
N SER A 700 -9.79 21.19 -32.87
CA SER A 700 -9.28 22.51 -33.30
C SER A 700 -9.72 23.69 -32.43
N SER A 701 -10.65 23.50 -31.49
CA SER A 701 -11.08 24.53 -30.54
C SER A 701 -11.15 23.91 -29.14
N CYS A 702 -10.10 24.08 -28.34
CA CYS A 702 -9.98 23.53 -26.97
C CYS A 702 -11.05 24.04 -25.97
N LEU A 703 -11.95 24.91 -26.42
CA LEU A 703 -12.94 25.63 -25.61
C LEU A 703 -14.35 25.57 -26.16
N ASN A 704 -14.58 24.95 -27.30
CA ASN A 704 -15.95 24.57 -27.57
C ASN A 704 -16.21 23.47 -26.55
N GLN A 705 -17.29 23.66 -25.79
CA GLN A 705 -17.94 22.59 -25.06
C GLN A 705 -17.97 21.35 -25.97
N TRP A 706 -18.20 20.14 -25.45
CA TRP A 706 -18.89 19.19 -26.31
C TRP A 706 -20.05 19.96 -26.95
N GLU A 707 -19.93 20.36 -28.22
CA GLU A 707 -21.04 20.92 -28.95
C GLU A 707 -21.89 19.70 -29.19
N LEU A 708 -22.63 19.33 -28.14
CA LEU A 708 -23.66 18.32 -28.18
C LEU A 708 -24.64 18.70 -29.30
N GLU A 709 -24.69 19.98 -29.68
CA GLU A 709 -25.30 20.53 -30.90
C GLU A 709 -24.77 19.91 -32.21
N ASP A 710 -23.46 19.70 -32.37
CA ASP A 710 -22.89 18.97 -33.52
C ASP A 710 -23.25 17.48 -33.48
N MET A 711 -23.45 16.93 -32.28
CA MET A 711 -23.82 15.52 -32.04
C MET A 711 -25.33 15.24 -32.10
N LYS A 712 -26.19 16.28 -32.10
CA LYS A 712 -27.67 16.14 -32.18
C LYS A 712 -28.10 15.32 -33.41
N GLY A 713 -27.33 15.35 -34.50
CA GLY A 713 -27.62 14.61 -35.73
C GLY A 713 -27.23 13.13 -35.73
N SER A 714 -26.61 12.63 -34.64
CA SER A 714 -26.00 11.30 -34.56
C SER A 714 -26.41 10.51 -33.31
N ILE A 715 -27.54 10.88 -32.71
CA ILE A 715 -28.16 10.14 -31.60
C ILE A 715 -28.69 8.81 -32.14
N VAL A 716 -28.31 7.71 -31.49
CA VAL A 716 -28.84 6.37 -31.78
C VAL A 716 -29.83 5.98 -30.70
N ASP A 717 -31.08 5.77 -31.08
CA ASP A 717 -32.12 5.25 -30.20
C ASP A 717 -31.90 3.75 -29.94
N LEU A 718 -31.82 3.35 -28.68
CA LEU A 718 -31.65 1.95 -28.29
C LEU A 718 -32.97 1.18 -28.42
N GLU A 719 -33.00 0.20 -29.33
CA GLU A 719 -34.14 -0.72 -29.50
C GLU A 719 -34.01 -1.93 -28.57
N MET A 720 -34.95 -2.08 -27.63
CA MET A 720 -34.91 -3.16 -26.62
C MET A 720 -35.23 -4.56 -27.19
N GLU A 721 -35.72 -4.67 -28.42
CA GLU A 721 -36.21 -5.93 -29.03
C GLU A 721 -35.15 -6.70 -29.83
N ASN A 722 -34.07 -6.03 -30.28
CA ASN A 722 -33.09 -6.63 -31.20
C ASN A 722 -31.80 -7.11 -30.53
N GLU A 723 -31.59 -6.77 -29.26
CA GLU A 723 -30.34 -7.06 -28.53
C GLU A 723 -30.53 -8.11 -27.42
N LYS A 724 -29.41 -8.64 -26.89
CA LYS A 724 -29.42 -9.57 -25.75
C LYS A 724 -29.87 -8.84 -24.48
N VAL A 725 -31.18 -8.79 -24.25
CA VAL A 725 -31.82 -8.13 -23.11
C VAL A 725 -32.48 -9.16 -22.20
N ARG A 726 -32.14 -9.14 -20.91
CA ARG A 726 -32.80 -9.94 -19.86
C ARG A 726 -33.61 -9.05 -18.95
N LYS A 727 -34.89 -9.38 -18.75
CA LYS A 727 -35.72 -8.76 -17.71
C LYS A 727 -35.35 -9.30 -16.33
N VAL A 728 -35.23 -8.39 -15.38
CA VAL A 728 -34.93 -8.64 -13.98
C VAL A 728 -36.20 -8.35 -13.18
N PRO A 729 -36.70 -9.29 -12.36
CA PRO A 729 -38.02 -9.19 -11.71
C PRO A 729 -38.10 -8.16 -10.57
N HIS A 730 -37.01 -7.45 -10.28
CA HIS A 730 -36.90 -6.51 -9.18
C HIS A 730 -36.22 -5.22 -9.63
N SER A 731 -36.58 -4.09 -9.00
CA SER A 731 -35.85 -2.83 -9.17
C SER A 731 -34.41 -3.02 -8.69
N THR A 732 -33.46 -2.52 -9.48
CA THR A 732 -32.03 -2.71 -9.26
C THR A 732 -31.36 -1.45 -8.74
N ILE A 733 -30.27 -1.61 -7.99
CA ILE A 733 -29.43 -0.52 -7.50
C ILE A 733 -27.98 -0.81 -7.89
N ALA A 734 -27.21 0.25 -8.20
CA ALA A 734 -25.76 0.18 -8.26
C ALA A 734 -25.16 -0.39 -6.96
N PRO A 735 -24.05 -1.14 -7.02
CA PRO A 735 -23.15 -1.32 -8.17
C PRO A 735 -23.45 -2.54 -9.06
N LEU A 736 -23.18 -2.45 -10.35
CA LEU A 736 -23.12 -3.60 -11.26
C LEU A 736 -21.70 -4.19 -11.25
N ALA A 737 -21.55 -5.47 -10.90
CA ALA A 737 -20.25 -6.14 -10.89
C ALA A 737 -20.15 -7.15 -12.04
N VAL A 738 -19.23 -6.92 -12.98
CA VAL A 738 -19.04 -7.78 -14.16
C VAL A 738 -17.63 -8.38 -14.18
N SER A 739 -17.52 -9.66 -14.54
CA SER A 739 -16.24 -10.34 -14.80
C SER A 739 -16.13 -10.71 -16.28
N ALA A 740 -15.19 -10.07 -16.98
CA ALA A 740 -14.90 -10.38 -18.37
C ALA A 740 -14.18 -11.73 -18.56
N SER A 741 -13.37 -12.17 -17.58
CA SER A 741 -12.59 -13.41 -17.68
C SER A 741 -13.44 -14.67 -17.50
N ARG A 742 -14.54 -14.55 -16.76
CA ARG A 742 -15.46 -15.67 -16.44
C ARG A 742 -16.83 -15.56 -17.08
N GLY A 743 -17.16 -14.42 -17.68
CA GLY A 743 -18.45 -14.23 -18.33
C GLY A 743 -19.62 -14.14 -17.35
N VAL A 744 -19.41 -13.55 -16.16
CA VAL A 744 -20.45 -13.48 -15.11
C VAL A 744 -20.76 -12.04 -14.72
N ALA A 745 -22.01 -11.77 -14.37
CA ALA A 745 -22.48 -10.50 -13.85
C ALA A 745 -23.23 -10.69 -12.53
N CYS A 746 -23.02 -9.80 -11.57
CA CYS A 746 -23.79 -9.73 -10.33
C CYS A 746 -24.53 -8.40 -10.26
N VAL A 747 -25.84 -8.50 -10.05
CA VAL A 747 -26.79 -7.39 -9.97
C VAL A 747 -27.41 -7.37 -8.57
N PHE A 748 -27.57 -6.20 -7.98
CA PHE A 748 -28.21 -6.04 -6.67
C PHE A 748 -29.59 -5.39 -6.82
N ALA A 749 -30.57 -5.95 -6.10
CA ALA A 749 -31.94 -5.44 -6.06
C ALA A 749 -32.18 -4.59 -4.82
N GLU A 750 -33.11 -3.63 -4.91
CA GLU A 750 -33.53 -2.76 -3.79
C GLU A 750 -34.01 -3.56 -2.56
N ARG A 751 -34.60 -4.73 -2.81
CA ARG A 751 -35.05 -5.67 -1.76
C ARG A 751 -33.91 -6.43 -1.07
N ARG A 752 -32.67 -5.93 -1.17
CA ARG A 752 -31.44 -6.54 -0.65
C ARG A 752 -31.25 -7.97 -1.12
N ARG A 753 -31.38 -8.18 -2.43
CA ARG A 753 -31.09 -9.47 -3.07
C ARG A 753 -29.92 -9.30 -4.02
N ALA A 754 -29.09 -10.32 -4.13
CA ALA A 754 -28.05 -10.39 -5.14
C ALA A 754 -28.42 -11.49 -6.13
N LEU A 755 -28.38 -11.10 -7.41
CA LEU A 755 -28.68 -11.93 -8.56
C LEU A 755 -27.37 -12.15 -9.33
N VAL A 756 -27.02 -13.39 -9.61
CA VAL A 756 -25.81 -13.74 -10.39
C VAL A 756 -26.24 -14.37 -11.70
N TYR A 757 -25.81 -13.76 -12.80
CA TYR A 757 -26.08 -14.18 -14.16
C TYR A 757 -24.81 -14.67 -14.84
N ILE A 758 -24.93 -15.73 -15.63
CA ILE A 758 -23.90 -16.19 -16.56
C ILE A 758 -24.23 -15.58 -17.92
N LEU A 759 -23.34 -14.73 -18.44
CA LEU A 759 -23.57 -13.94 -19.65
C LEU A 759 -23.32 -14.72 -20.95
N GLU A 760 -22.66 -15.88 -20.85
CA GLU A 760 -22.32 -16.73 -22.00
C GLU A 760 -23.37 -17.81 -22.31
N GLU A 761 -24.19 -18.15 -21.32
CA GLU A 761 -25.21 -19.20 -21.38
C GLU A 761 -26.60 -18.55 -21.42
N ASN A 762 -27.51 -19.13 -22.21
CA ASN A 762 -28.90 -18.72 -22.24
C ASN A 762 -29.75 -19.70 -21.42
N GLU A 763 -30.88 -19.23 -20.92
CA GLU A 763 -31.85 -20.06 -20.22
C GLU A 763 -32.92 -20.54 -21.20
N ASP A 764 -33.20 -21.84 -21.17
CA ASP A 764 -34.32 -22.43 -21.91
C ASP A 764 -35.61 -21.99 -21.21
N GLU A 765 -36.62 -21.53 -21.97
CA GLU A 765 -37.96 -21.31 -21.41
C GLU A 765 -38.52 -22.66 -20.97
N GLU A 766 -38.54 -22.92 -19.65
CA GLU A 766 -39.41 -23.95 -19.13
C GLU A 766 -40.84 -23.49 -19.43
N GLU A 767 -41.61 -24.29 -20.18
CA GLU A 767 -43.06 -24.15 -20.30
C GLU A 767 -43.65 -24.24 -18.88
N ASP A 768 -43.72 -23.12 -18.18
CA ASP A 768 -44.55 -22.96 -16.99
C ASP A 768 -46.01 -23.09 -17.46
N SER A 769 -46.45 -24.35 -17.55
CA SER A 769 -47.86 -24.69 -17.51
C SER A 769 -48.42 -24.16 -16.19
N ASP A 770 -48.94 -22.94 -16.24
CA ASP A 770 -49.89 -22.40 -15.27
C ASP A 770 -51.08 -23.37 -15.16
N ASP A 771 -50.94 -24.36 -14.27
CA ASP A 771 -52.03 -25.22 -13.82
C ASP A 771 -51.78 -25.63 -12.37
N LYS A 772 -51.92 -24.65 -11.44
CA LYS A 772 -52.73 -24.79 -10.20
C LYS A 772 -52.80 -23.57 -9.30
#